data_AF-A0A929FG03-F1
#
_entry.id   AF-A0A929FG03-F1
#
_cell.length_a   1.000
_cell.length_b   1.000
_cell.length_c   1.000
_cell.angle_alpha   90.00
_cell.angle_beta   90.00
_cell.angle_gamma   90.00
#
_symmetry.space_group_name_H-M   'P 1'
#
loop_
_entity.id
_entity.type
_entity.pdbx_description
1 polymer ?
#
loop_
_entity_poly.entity_id
_entity_poly.type
_entity_poly.pdbx_seq_one_letter_code
_entity_poly.pdbx_strand_id
1 'polypeptide(L)'
;MVRAVASGDTTQTSSVLWGLTESSSMRVIYGTEPSLSDGTELSVGSLNDPLLPVKFEINNLTPGTQYYYRFMDGDGASREGTFRTAAPEGTRSGLRFGVSGSWRGELAPYPAIANADERNLEFFMLHGDTVYAGVPSPAVPKDQAETLEDYRLKHREVYAQERYGLNTFGDLRASTSVLATIDDHDVINDFSGGAPASSDNRFPETTGFINDTDLYENGLQAFVEYNPIRGETFYGSTGDGRTANERQLYRFNTYGDDAAVLVLDNHSFRDRALPEPNVADLADQSPEDAIAVAQYLAQTFDPTRTLLGDVQLADLKQDLLQAEQDGLTWKFIMLPEPIQNLGLQGSADRYEGYAAERAEILAFIDENDIDNVVFVASDTNGTLVNNLTYQTAAGTPQIATSAFEITTGSVAFSEPFGPFAVDVAVDAGLVDPFLLGIYNALPIAPDPTDSAFPDDKDDALESVINQQLQPLGYDPLGLDNNLPIADGLINARLLRGDYVAVHTYGWTEFEIDPVTQVLTVTTYGIDPYEPEDVETEQAANDAGVLSRTPRIVSQFEVTPQVDDVGGDGDGDGDGDGDGDGDGDGDGPTPFDDILVGTAGDDIIFALAGNDRVSGLGGSDRLAGDEDNDTLLGGEGNDRLLGGAGNDTAVGGAGNDRLLGGNGNDRLSGNAGNERLVGGNGTDNLLGGVGNDTMVGGAGNDRLLGAGGNELMRGNLGNDQLNGGAGNDRLFGGPGNDRLNGQGGDDVLRGGTGRDVLRGGVGNDRLIGEVGNDLIVTGDGRDRITVRRGHGLDRVQDFEDGLDRIVLAGIAFGQLSIRQQGNNVLIATANERLLLLLGTRAQDITQADFI
;
A
#
# COMPACT_ATOMS: atom_id res chain seq x y z
N MET A 1 22.73 13.12 -35.05
CA MET A 1 22.18 14.04 -34.03
C MET A 1 21.84 13.22 -32.81
N VAL A 2 22.31 13.61 -31.62
CA VAL A 2 21.80 13.06 -30.35
C VAL A 2 20.37 13.56 -30.19
N ARG A 3 19.39 12.66 -30.21
CA ARG A 3 17.97 12.98 -30.24
C ARG A 3 17.43 13.27 -28.85
N ALA A 4 17.76 12.45 -27.87
CA ALA A 4 17.31 12.57 -26.50
C ALA A 4 18.34 11.99 -25.54
N VAL A 5 18.32 12.47 -24.30
CA VAL A 5 19.15 11.97 -23.21
C VAL A 5 18.33 11.94 -21.93
N ALA A 6 18.68 11.05 -21.02
CA ALA A 6 18.05 10.97 -19.71
C ALA A 6 19.00 10.39 -18.67
N SER A 7 18.65 10.58 -17.41
CA SER A 7 19.20 9.82 -16.28
C SER A 7 18.06 9.14 -15.51
N GLY A 8 18.34 8.06 -14.81
CA GLY A 8 17.33 7.34 -14.04
C GLY A 8 17.91 6.23 -13.18
N ASP A 9 17.02 5.60 -12.42
CA ASP A 9 17.36 4.62 -11.37
C ASP A 9 18.57 5.09 -10.55
N THR A 10 18.56 6.38 -10.21
CA THR A 10 19.63 7.00 -9.45
C THR A 10 19.48 6.60 -7.99
N THR A 11 20.56 6.08 -7.41
CA THR A 11 20.67 5.83 -5.97
C THR A 11 21.70 6.77 -5.36
N GLN A 12 22.08 6.53 -4.11
CA GLN A 12 23.16 7.24 -3.44
C GLN A 12 24.51 7.13 -4.15
N THR A 13 24.76 6.03 -4.87
CA THR A 13 26.11 5.73 -5.40
C THR A 13 26.15 5.30 -6.87
N SER A 14 25.01 5.27 -7.55
CA SER A 14 24.94 4.91 -8.96
C SER A 14 23.79 5.59 -9.69
N SER A 15 23.86 5.58 -11.03
CA SER A 15 22.82 6.07 -11.92
C SER A 15 22.92 5.37 -13.27
N VAL A 16 21.83 5.37 -14.03
CA VAL A 16 21.83 5.00 -15.44
C VAL A 16 21.82 6.27 -16.28
N LEU A 17 22.75 6.39 -17.23
CA LEU A 17 22.72 7.43 -18.25
C LEU A 17 22.22 6.84 -19.56
N TRP A 18 21.19 7.44 -20.13
CA TRP A 18 20.52 6.98 -21.34
C TRP A 18 20.67 8.00 -22.47
N GLY A 19 20.88 7.54 -23.69
CA GLY A 19 20.93 8.40 -24.86
C GLY A 19 20.47 7.71 -26.14
N LEU A 20 19.82 8.46 -27.01
CA LEU A 20 19.36 8.00 -28.32
C LEU A 20 20.04 8.80 -29.45
N THR A 21 20.57 8.08 -30.44
CA THR A 21 21.22 8.69 -31.61
C THR A 21 20.99 7.86 -32.87
N GLU A 22 21.02 8.52 -34.03
CA GLU A 22 21.03 7.88 -35.35
C GLU A 22 22.45 7.62 -35.86
N SER A 23 23.48 8.07 -35.12
CA SER A 23 24.88 7.88 -35.51
C SER A 23 25.37 6.47 -35.17
N SER A 24 26.45 6.04 -35.82
CA SER A 24 27.04 4.69 -35.64
C SER A 24 27.89 4.53 -34.37
N SER A 25 28.03 5.59 -33.57
CA SER A 25 28.76 5.57 -32.29
C SER A 25 28.25 6.65 -31.35
N MET A 26 28.42 6.42 -30.05
CA MET A 26 28.06 7.38 -29.02
C MET A 26 29.01 7.29 -27.82
N ARG A 27 29.28 8.44 -27.22
CA ARG A 27 30.02 8.55 -25.97
C ARG A 27 29.34 9.53 -25.02
N VAL A 28 29.61 9.37 -23.74
CA VAL A 28 29.14 10.26 -22.67
C VAL A 28 30.32 10.66 -21.79
N ILE A 29 30.36 11.93 -21.41
CA ILE A 29 31.25 12.43 -20.34
C ILE A 29 30.35 12.86 -19.18
N TYR A 30 30.66 12.46 -17.96
CA TYR A 30 29.94 12.88 -16.76
C TYR A 30 30.89 13.33 -15.65
N GLY A 31 30.51 14.31 -14.84
CA GLY A 31 31.33 14.90 -13.79
C GLY A 31 30.51 15.80 -12.85
N THR A 32 31.14 16.33 -11.81
CA THR A 32 30.50 17.22 -10.82
C THR A 32 30.57 18.69 -11.22
N GLU A 33 31.44 19.04 -12.18
CA GLU A 33 31.53 20.39 -12.72
C GLU A 33 30.66 20.55 -13.98
N PRO A 34 29.87 21.63 -14.13
CA PRO A 34 29.09 21.89 -15.35
C PRO A 34 29.93 21.92 -16.63
N SER A 35 31.21 22.29 -16.51
CA SER A 35 32.15 22.31 -17.64
C SER A 35 32.64 20.91 -18.07
N LEU A 36 32.41 19.90 -17.22
CA LEU A 36 32.93 18.53 -17.33
C LEU A 36 34.46 18.45 -17.34
N SER A 37 35.15 19.39 -16.69
CA SER A 37 36.62 19.39 -16.58
C SER A 37 37.17 18.25 -15.71
N ASP A 38 36.35 17.74 -14.79
CA ASP A 38 36.60 16.60 -13.92
C ASP A 38 36.00 15.29 -14.49
N GLY A 39 35.46 15.35 -15.71
CA GLY A 39 34.58 14.32 -16.21
C GLY A 39 35.24 12.99 -16.58
N THR A 40 34.52 11.91 -16.34
CA THR A 40 34.86 10.56 -16.80
C THR A 40 34.15 10.28 -18.13
N GLU A 41 34.90 9.83 -19.14
CA GLU A 41 34.36 9.49 -20.47
C GLU A 41 34.09 7.99 -20.60
N LEU A 42 32.89 7.65 -21.07
CA LEU A 42 32.49 6.30 -21.46
C LEU A 42 32.06 6.32 -22.94
N SER A 43 32.27 5.21 -23.65
CA SER A 43 31.95 5.14 -25.08
C SER A 43 31.49 3.75 -25.50
N VAL A 44 30.54 3.70 -26.43
CA VAL A 44 30.17 2.49 -27.15
C VAL A 44 30.47 2.67 -28.64
N GLY A 45 31.10 1.67 -29.25
CA GLY A 45 31.36 1.61 -30.68
C GLY A 45 30.41 0.65 -31.39
N SER A 46 30.04 0.97 -32.64
CA SER A 46 29.17 0.17 -33.53
C SER A 46 27.72 0.05 -33.06
N LEU A 47 26.95 1.12 -33.24
CA LEU A 47 25.49 1.10 -33.15
C LEU A 47 24.91 0.68 -34.50
N ASN A 48 24.15 -0.43 -34.51
CA ASN A 48 23.60 -1.02 -35.74
C ASN A 48 22.08 -0.80 -35.88
N ASP A 49 21.42 -0.39 -34.80
CA ASP A 49 19.98 -0.13 -34.76
C ASP A 49 19.74 1.32 -34.28
N PRO A 50 19.25 2.22 -35.15
CA PRO A 50 19.00 3.61 -34.77
C PRO A 50 17.77 3.79 -33.85
N LEU A 51 17.00 2.74 -33.62
CA LEU A 51 15.88 2.73 -32.66
C LEU A 51 16.29 2.17 -31.30
N LEU A 52 17.50 1.66 -31.13
CA LEU A 52 17.97 1.13 -29.86
C LEU A 52 18.77 2.20 -29.11
N PRO A 53 18.28 2.70 -27.96
CA PRO A 53 19.06 3.60 -27.14
C PRO A 53 20.27 2.92 -26.52
N VAL A 54 21.23 3.72 -26.05
CA VAL A 54 22.38 3.24 -25.27
C VAL A 54 22.18 3.61 -23.82
N LYS A 55 22.45 2.66 -22.92
CA LYS A 55 22.51 2.87 -21.48
C LYS A 55 23.94 2.69 -20.96
N PHE A 56 24.36 3.56 -20.06
CA PHE A 56 25.60 3.45 -19.31
C PHE A 56 25.28 3.42 -17.81
N GLU A 57 25.56 2.31 -17.15
CA GLU A 57 25.50 2.23 -15.70
C GLU A 57 26.79 2.81 -15.11
N ILE A 58 26.65 3.86 -14.31
CA ILE A 58 27.76 4.50 -13.60
C ILE A 58 27.63 4.24 -12.11
N ASN A 59 28.74 3.92 -11.46
CA ASN A 59 28.81 3.47 -10.07
C ASN A 59 29.92 4.20 -9.32
N ASN A 60 29.95 4.06 -7.98
CA ASN A 60 30.88 4.74 -7.08
C ASN A 60 30.75 6.27 -7.16
N LEU A 61 29.53 6.75 -7.36
CA LEU A 61 29.20 8.16 -7.24
C LEU A 61 29.19 8.57 -5.77
N THR A 62 29.39 9.86 -5.52
CA THR A 62 29.30 10.43 -4.17
C THR A 62 27.82 10.68 -3.85
N PRO A 63 27.30 10.25 -2.68
CA PRO A 63 25.92 10.55 -2.26
C PRO A 63 25.65 12.06 -2.16
N GLY A 64 24.37 12.46 -2.30
CA GLY A 64 23.91 13.84 -2.16
C GLY A 64 24.54 14.84 -3.14
N THR A 65 25.05 14.38 -4.29
CA THR A 65 25.94 15.16 -5.17
C THR A 65 25.29 15.41 -6.52
N GLN A 66 25.37 16.66 -7.00
CA GLN A 66 24.96 17.03 -8.35
C GLN A 66 26.00 16.56 -9.38
N TYR A 67 25.54 15.89 -10.42
CA TYR A 67 26.32 15.48 -11.57
C TYR A 67 25.74 16.04 -12.86
N TYR A 68 26.64 16.40 -13.78
CA TYR A 68 26.34 16.83 -15.13
C TYR A 68 26.82 15.75 -16.11
N TYR A 69 26.15 15.61 -17.24
CA TYR A 69 26.59 14.73 -18.32
C TYR A 69 26.38 15.34 -19.69
N ARG A 70 27.21 14.92 -20.65
CA ARG A 70 27.12 15.31 -22.07
C ARG A 70 27.29 14.09 -22.96
N PHE A 71 26.24 13.74 -23.69
CA PHE A 71 26.32 12.77 -24.78
C PHE A 71 26.84 13.45 -26.04
N MET A 72 27.69 12.74 -26.79
CA MET A 72 28.20 13.16 -28.09
C MET A 72 28.13 11.98 -29.07
N ASP A 73 27.61 12.22 -30.27
CA ASP A 73 27.57 11.22 -31.33
C ASP A 73 28.79 11.29 -32.26
N GLY A 74 28.93 10.29 -33.13
CA GLY A 74 30.02 10.21 -34.12
C GLY A 74 30.02 11.32 -35.17
N ASP A 75 28.92 12.06 -35.30
CA ASP A 75 28.75 13.18 -36.22
C ASP A 75 29.03 14.54 -35.56
N GLY A 76 29.34 14.54 -34.25
CA GLY A 76 29.71 15.72 -33.48
C GLY A 76 28.53 16.49 -32.87
N ALA A 77 27.31 15.95 -32.93
CA ALA A 77 26.18 16.52 -32.20
C ALA A 77 26.27 16.13 -30.71
N SER A 78 25.77 17.00 -29.83
CA SER A 78 25.77 16.74 -28.39
C SER A 78 24.50 17.21 -27.72
N ARG A 79 24.12 16.53 -26.63
CA ARG A 79 23.04 16.95 -25.73
C ARG A 79 23.51 16.74 -24.29
N GLU A 80 23.14 17.67 -23.42
CA GLU A 80 23.54 17.72 -22.02
C GLU A 80 22.37 17.38 -21.11
N GLY A 81 22.68 16.99 -19.88
CA GLY A 81 21.71 16.82 -18.82
C GLY A 81 22.38 16.80 -17.45
N THR A 82 21.57 16.63 -16.42
CA THR A 82 22.01 16.68 -15.03
C THR A 82 21.18 15.72 -14.18
N PHE A 83 21.73 15.28 -13.06
CA PHE A 83 21.05 14.47 -12.06
C PHE A 83 21.72 14.64 -10.69
N ARG A 84 21.05 14.22 -9.63
CA ARG A 84 21.59 14.27 -8.27
C ARG A 84 21.45 12.90 -7.63
N THR A 85 22.51 12.44 -6.99
CA THR A 85 22.48 11.20 -6.21
C THR A 85 21.73 11.42 -4.90
N ALA A 86 20.99 10.41 -4.47
CA ALA A 86 20.24 10.45 -3.22
C ALA A 86 21.15 10.77 -2.02
N ALA A 87 20.59 11.41 -0.99
CA ALA A 87 21.29 11.74 0.24
C ALA A 87 21.79 10.47 0.96
N PRO A 88 22.96 10.53 1.63
CA PRO A 88 23.49 9.39 2.37
C PRO A 88 22.57 9.00 3.54
N GLU A 89 22.55 7.72 3.89
CA GLU A 89 21.87 7.21 5.10
C GLU A 89 22.40 7.93 6.34
N GLY A 90 21.55 8.09 7.36
CA GLY A 90 21.85 8.84 8.57
C GLY A 90 21.75 10.36 8.39
N THR A 91 21.11 10.85 7.32
CA THR A 91 20.93 12.29 7.10
C THR A 91 19.51 12.64 6.70
N ARG A 92 18.96 13.69 7.33
CA ARG A 92 17.73 14.36 6.90
C ARG A 92 18.11 15.60 6.09
N SER A 93 17.92 15.51 4.78
CA SER A 93 18.21 16.60 3.83
C SER A 93 16.95 17.10 3.12
N GLY A 94 15.80 16.54 3.47
CA GLY A 94 14.56 16.71 2.74
C GLY A 94 14.57 15.92 1.44
N LEU A 95 13.41 15.84 0.82
CA LEU A 95 13.25 15.18 -0.47
C LEU A 95 12.22 15.95 -1.29
N ARG A 96 12.51 16.19 -2.56
CA ARG A 96 11.56 16.79 -3.50
C ARG A 96 11.46 15.94 -4.76
N PHE A 97 10.27 15.46 -5.10
CA PHE A 97 10.06 14.68 -6.32
C PHE A 97 8.71 15.00 -6.98
N GLY A 98 8.58 14.66 -8.26
CA GLY A 98 7.35 14.80 -9.03
C GLY A 98 6.81 13.47 -9.52
N VAL A 99 5.50 13.37 -9.73
CA VAL A 99 4.83 12.16 -10.21
C VAL A 99 3.76 12.50 -11.24
N SER A 100 3.65 11.68 -12.30
CA SER A 100 2.52 11.68 -13.23
C SER A 100 2.40 10.34 -13.99
N GLY A 101 1.21 10.07 -14.53
CA GLY A 101 0.95 8.99 -15.48
C GLY A 101 0.02 9.44 -16.61
N SER A 102 -0.46 8.48 -17.42
CA SER A 102 -1.47 8.72 -18.46
C SER A 102 -1.05 9.77 -19.50
N TRP A 103 0.02 9.48 -20.26
CA TRP A 103 0.71 10.46 -21.09
C TRP A 103 0.15 10.63 -22.51
N ARG A 104 -0.62 9.67 -23.05
CA ARG A 104 -1.13 9.70 -24.44
C ARG A 104 -0.04 10.07 -25.44
N GLY A 105 0.93 9.16 -25.63
CA GLY A 105 2.15 9.40 -26.42
C GLY A 105 1.96 10.04 -27.80
N GLU A 106 0.85 9.73 -28.47
CA GLU A 106 0.52 10.28 -29.77
C GLU A 106 0.18 11.77 -29.75
N LEU A 107 0.09 12.41 -28.58
CA LEU A 107 -0.37 13.79 -28.39
C LEU A 107 0.67 14.74 -27.77
N ALA A 108 1.92 14.31 -27.60
CA ALA A 108 3.03 15.20 -27.23
C ALA A 108 3.08 16.46 -28.14
N PRO A 109 3.43 17.67 -27.63
CA PRO A 109 4.07 17.94 -26.34
C PRO A 109 3.08 18.19 -25.19
N TYR A 110 3.57 18.15 -23.94
CA TYR A 110 2.77 18.22 -22.72
C TYR A 110 2.97 19.56 -21.98
N PRO A 111 2.10 20.56 -22.20
CA PRO A 111 2.15 21.83 -21.46
C PRO A 111 1.84 21.68 -19.96
N ALA A 112 1.13 20.63 -19.54
CA ALA A 112 0.78 20.38 -18.13
C ALA A 112 2.00 20.20 -17.21
N ILE A 113 3.14 19.77 -17.77
CA ILE A 113 4.40 19.58 -17.03
C ILE A 113 5.47 20.63 -17.37
N ALA A 114 5.10 21.71 -18.08
CA ALA A 114 6.07 22.68 -18.61
C ALA A 114 6.81 23.50 -17.54
N ASN A 115 6.44 23.36 -16.27
CA ASN A 115 7.14 23.96 -15.13
C ASN A 115 7.99 22.96 -14.34
N ALA A 116 7.90 21.65 -14.60
CA ALA A 116 8.44 20.60 -13.74
C ALA A 116 9.98 20.56 -13.75
N ASP A 117 10.62 20.83 -14.89
CA ASP A 117 12.08 20.87 -15.05
C ASP A 117 12.73 22.04 -14.29
N GLU A 118 11.96 23.07 -13.95
CA GLU A 118 12.40 24.23 -13.17
C GLU A 118 12.28 24.01 -11.65
N ARG A 119 11.76 22.86 -11.19
CA ARG A 119 11.44 22.59 -9.78
C ARG A 119 12.57 22.00 -8.94
N ASN A 120 13.72 21.70 -9.56
CA ASN A 120 14.87 21.10 -8.87
C ASN A 120 14.48 19.83 -8.11
N LEU A 121 13.81 18.92 -8.82
CA LEU A 121 13.39 17.62 -8.29
C LEU A 121 14.58 16.66 -8.23
N GLU A 122 14.63 15.79 -7.22
CA GLU A 122 15.58 14.68 -7.15
C GLU A 122 15.27 13.62 -8.22
N PHE A 123 13.98 13.30 -8.37
CA PHE A 123 13.49 12.45 -9.43
C PHE A 123 12.07 12.83 -9.87
N PHE A 124 11.67 12.33 -11.04
CA PHE A 124 10.30 12.34 -11.54
C PHE A 124 9.84 10.90 -11.81
N MET A 125 8.75 10.48 -11.16
CA MET A 125 8.17 9.15 -11.31
C MET A 125 7.17 9.09 -12.46
N LEU A 126 7.30 8.06 -13.30
CA LEU A 126 6.43 7.77 -14.44
C LEU A 126 5.60 6.51 -14.16
N HIS A 127 4.30 6.68 -13.89
CA HIS A 127 3.34 5.57 -13.71
C HIS A 127 2.80 5.07 -15.06
N GLY A 128 3.69 4.62 -15.94
CA GLY A 128 3.31 3.97 -17.20
C GLY A 128 2.46 4.81 -18.14
N ASP A 129 1.66 4.14 -18.97
CA ASP A 129 0.74 4.75 -19.92
C ASP A 129 1.42 5.75 -20.86
N THR A 130 2.65 5.45 -21.25
CA THR A 130 3.45 6.46 -21.91
C THR A 130 3.12 6.53 -23.40
N VAL A 131 2.93 5.37 -24.03
CA VAL A 131 2.85 5.26 -25.50
C VAL A 131 1.46 5.04 -26.07
N TYR A 132 0.51 4.56 -25.26
CA TYR A 132 -0.82 4.18 -25.72
C TYR A 132 -0.76 3.28 -26.95
N ALA A 133 -0.22 2.09 -26.76
CA ALA A 133 0.08 1.13 -27.82
C ALA A 133 -1.14 0.75 -28.67
N GLY A 134 -2.34 0.77 -28.08
CA GLY A 134 -3.63 0.54 -28.73
C GLY A 134 -4.25 1.77 -29.43
N VAL A 135 -3.51 2.87 -29.58
CA VAL A 135 -4.00 4.09 -30.24
C VAL A 135 -3.13 4.40 -31.46
N PRO A 136 -3.69 4.65 -32.66
CA PRO A 136 -2.90 5.07 -33.82
C PRO A 136 -2.13 6.36 -33.57
N SER A 137 -0.91 6.43 -34.08
CA SER A 137 -0.02 7.59 -33.96
C SER A 137 0.64 7.94 -35.29
N PRO A 138 1.18 9.17 -35.45
CA PRO A 138 1.93 9.52 -36.66
C PRO A 138 3.13 8.59 -36.94
N ALA A 139 3.84 8.13 -35.90
CA ALA A 139 4.95 7.19 -36.06
C ALA A 139 4.49 5.75 -36.36
N VAL A 140 3.37 5.33 -35.75
CA VAL A 140 2.79 4.00 -35.91
C VAL A 140 1.28 4.14 -36.19
N PRO A 141 0.87 4.23 -37.47
CA PRO A 141 -0.54 4.42 -37.84
C PRO A 141 -1.27 3.07 -37.87
N LYS A 142 -1.28 2.37 -36.73
CA LYS A 142 -1.94 1.09 -36.50
C LYS A 142 -2.83 1.19 -35.27
N ASP A 143 -3.92 0.42 -35.27
CA ASP A 143 -4.82 0.33 -34.11
C ASP A 143 -4.16 -0.36 -32.90
N GLN A 144 -3.06 -1.09 -33.10
CA GLN A 144 -2.26 -1.70 -32.04
C GLN A 144 -0.80 -1.79 -32.50
N ALA A 145 0.14 -1.46 -31.61
CA ALA A 145 1.55 -1.81 -31.78
C ALA A 145 1.74 -3.31 -31.50
N GLU A 146 2.35 -4.04 -32.43
CA GLU A 146 2.45 -5.51 -32.32
C GLU A 146 3.91 -5.99 -32.24
N THR A 147 4.79 -5.34 -32.99
CA THR A 147 6.20 -5.72 -33.09
C THR A 147 7.07 -4.86 -32.19
N LEU A 148 8.23 -5.37 -31.76
CA LEU A 148 9.22 -4.58 -31.04
C LEU A 148 9.58 -3.27 -31.77
N GLU A 149 9.65 -3.28 -33.11
CA GLU A 149 9.89 -2.06 -33.90
C GLU A 149 8.74 -1.04 -33.74
N ASP A 150 7.47 -1.49 -33.72
CA ASP A 150 6.33 -0.59 -33.49
C ASP A 150 6.41 0.08 -32.12
N TYR A 151 6.64 -0.69 -31.05
CA TYR A 151 6.75 -0.15 -29.69
C TYR A 151 7.94 0.82 -29.56
N ARG A 152 9.10 0.52 -30.16
CA ARG A 152 10.24 1.44 -30.17
C ARG A 152 9.92 2.73 -30.93
N LEU A 153 9.21 2.65 -32.06
CA LEU A 153 8.79 3.83 -32.82
C LEU A 153 7.84 4.72 -32.01
N LYS A 154 6.91 4.10 -31.28
CA LYS A 154 6.01 4.77 -30.34
C LYS A 154 6.78 5.50 -29.24
N HIS A 155 7.68 4.84 -28.50
CA HIS A 155 8.46 5.52 -27.46
C HIS A 155 9.36 6.62 -28.03
N ARG A 156 9.98 6.40 -29.20
CA ARG A 156 10.80 7.43 -29.87
C ARG A 156 10.00 8.69 -30.20
N GLU A 157 8.75 8.53 -30.62
CA GLU A 157 7.86 9.65 -30.91
C GLU A 157 7.62 10.52 -29.68
N VAL A 158 7.45 9.91 -28.50
CA VAL A 158 7.23 10.63 -27.24
C VAL A 158 8.52 11.28 -26.73
N TYR A 159 9.61 10.52 -26.65
CA TYR A 159 10.81 10.97 -25.92
C TYR A 159 11.78 11.80 -26.74
N ALA A 160 11.78 11.64 -28.06
CA ALA A 160 12.87 12.11 -28.90
C ALA A 160 12.44 13.00 -30.07
N GLN A 161 11.14 13.09 -30.37
CA GLN A 161 10.63 13.90 -31.46
C GLN A 161 10.07 15.23 -30.93
N GLU A 162 10.61 16.33 -31.45
CA GLU A 162 10.01 17.64 -31.23
C GLU A 162 8.71 17.77 -32.04
N ARG A 163 7.66 18.25 -31.39
CA ARG A 163 6.40 18.62 -32.05
C ARG A 163 6.12 20.08 -31.78
N TYR A 164 5.80 20.82 -32.84
CA TYR A 164 5.63 22.28 -32.79
C TYR A 164 6.83 23.04 -32.21
N GLY A 165 8.03 22.45 -32.26
CA GLY A 165 9.27 23.01 -31.69
C GLY A 165 9.43 22.82 -30.19
N LEU A 166 8.64 21.94 -29.57
CA LEU A 166 8.67 21.65 -28.13
C LEU A 166 8.85 20.14 -27.89
N ASN A 167 9.54 19.82 -26.80
CA ASN A 167 9.57 18.49 -26.19
C ASN A 167 9.78 18.65 -24.67
N THR A 168 8.76 19.15 -23.99
CA THR A 168 8.77 19.42 -22.54
C THR A 168 9.16 18.17 -21.73
N PHE A 169 8.72 16.99 -22.17
CA PHE A 169 9.09 15.75 -21.50
C PHE A 169 10.56 15.39 -21.69
N GLY A 170 11.11 15.60 -22.89
CA GLY A 170 12.53 15.43 -23.15
C GLY A 170 13.42 16.40 -22.36
N ASP A 171 12.92 17.62 -22.09
CA ASP A 171 13.63 18.61 -21.27
C ASP A 171 13.60 18.24 -19.77
N LEU A 172 12.44 17.79 -19.27
CA LEU A 172 12.33 17.21 -17.92
C LEU A 172 13.27 16.01 -17.73
N ARG A 173 13.26 15.05 -18.67
CA ARG A 173 14.12 13.85 -18.59
C ARG A 173 15.62 14.16 -18.68
N ALA A 174 16.00 15.28 -19.32
CA ALA A 174 17.39 15.71 -19.38
C ALA A 174 17.84 16.44 -18.10
N SER A 175 16.92 17.10 -17.40
CA SER A 175 17.22 17.91 -16.20
C SER A 175 17.03 17.17 -14.88
N THR A 176 16.21 16.12 -14.89
CA THR A 176 15.76 15.39 -13.70
C THR A 176 15.93 13.90 -13.90
N SER A 177 16.34 13.18 -12.86
CA SER A 177 16.38 11.72 -12.89
C SER A 177 14.98 11.14 -12.98
N VAL A 178 14.77 10.03 -13.69
CA VAL A 178 13.44 9.39 -13.75
C VAL A 178 13.42 8.01 -13.13
N LEU A 179 12.32 7.73 -12.42
CA LEU A 179 11.87 6.38 -12.08
C LEU A 179 10.67 6.05 -12.97
N ALA A 180 10.51 4.80 -13.37
CA ALA A 180 9.42 4.41 -14.25
C ALA A 180 8.96 2.99 -13.96
N THR A 181 7.66 2.77 -14.01
CA THR A 181 7.03 1.44 -14.04
C THR A 181 6.01 1.37 -15.18
N ILE A 182 5.66 0.16 -15.58
CA ILE A 182 4.75 -0.11 -16.70
C ILE A 182 3.29 0.00 -16.24
N ASP A 183 2.43 0.40 -17.16
CA ASP A 183 0.97 0.32 -17.02
C ASP A 183 0.35 -0.34 -18.27
N ASP A 184 -0.96 -0.56 -18.28
CA ASP A 184 -1.65 -1.34 -19.30
C ASP A 184 -1.39 -0.83 -20.74
N HIS A 185 -1.47 0.49 -20.98
CA HIS A 185 -1.36 1.08 -22.31
C HIS A 185 0.07 1.08 -22.87
N ASP A 186 1.07 0.68 -22.09
CA ASP A 186 2.40 0.39 -22.60
C ASP A 186 2.45 -0.93 -23.39
N VAL A 187 1.44 -1.80 -23.22
CA VAL A 187 1.25 -3.03 -24.00
C VAL A 187 -0.10 -3.01 -24.72
N ILE A 188 -1.20 -3.10 -23.97
CA ILE A 188 -2.58 -3.08 -24.45
C ILE A 188 -3.52 -2.87 -23.26
N ASN A 189 -4.52 -2.00 -23.42
CA ASN A 189 -5.51 -1.64 -22.39
C ASN A 189 -5.99 -2.84 -21.54
N ASP A 190 -6.16 -2.70 -20.23
CA ASP A 190 -6.70 -3.68 -19.27
C ASP A 190 -6.13 -5.10 -19.40
N PHE A 191 -4.83 -5.28 -19.67
CA PHE A 191 -4.25 -6.62 -19.72
C PHE A 191 -3.96 -7.16 -18.31
N SER A 192 -4.09 -8.47 -18.12
CA SER A 192 -3.74 -9.15 -16.86
C SER A 192 -2.61 -10.15 -17.08
N GLY A 193 -1.35 -9.75 -16.85
CA GLY A 193 -0.16 -10.52 -17.22
C GLY A 193 -0.11 -11.93 -16.62
N GLY A 194 -0.57 -12.10 -15.38
CA GLY A 194 -0.66 -13.38 -14.69
C GLY A 194 -1.87 -14.25 -15.07
N ALA A 195 -2.74 -13.78 -15.96
CA ALA A 195 -3.86 -14.58 -16.47
C ALA A 195 -3.40 -15.55 -17.57
N PRO A 196 -4.08 -16.71 -17.76
CA PRO A 196 -3.78 -17.59 -18.88
C PRO A 196 -3.96 -16.88 -20.21
N ALA A 197 -3.01 -17.01 -21.15
CA ALA A 197 -3.08 -16.37 -22.48
C ALA A 197 -4.41 -16.65 -23.20
N SER A 198 -4.92 -17.89 -23.07
CA SER A 198 -6.21 -18.31 -23.64
C SER A 198 -7.45 -17.57 -23.11
N SER A 199 -7.30 -16.77 -22.05
CA SER A 199 -8.41 -16.06 -21.41
C SER A 199 -8.75 -14.72 -22.07
N ASP A 200 -7.85 -14.21 -22.92
CA ASP A 200 -7.97 -12.94 -23.62
C ASP A 200 -7.60 -13.10 -25.10
N ASN A 201 -8.57 -12.86 -25.98
CA ASN A 201 -8.41 -13.05 -27.43
C ASN A 201 -7.53 -11.99 -28.10
N ARG A 202 -7.14 -10.94 -27.37
CA ARG A 202 -6.18 -9.93 -27.85
C ARG A 202 -4.76 -10.52 -27.95
N PHE A 203 -4.48 -11.57 -27.18
CA PHE A 203 -3.24 -12.33 -27.22
C PHE A 203 -3.44 -13.60 -28.07
N PRO A 204 -2.65 -13.82 -29.15
CA PRO A 204 -2.87 -14.94 -30.07
C PRO A 204 -2.51 -16.32 -29.50
N GLU A 205 -1.68 -16.38 -28.45
CA GLU A 205 -1.22 -17.61 -27.83
C GLU A 205 -2.32 -18.33 -27.02
N THR A 206 -2.24 -19.65 -26.95
CA THR A 206 -3.29 -20.48 -26.30
C THR A 206 -2.79 -21.28 -25.09
N THR A 207 -1.51 -21.11 -24.73
CA THR A 207 -0.84 -21.80 -23.62
C THR A 207 0.11 -20.81 -22.95
N GLY A 208 0.36 -20.98 -21.65
CA GLY A 208 1.16 -20.03 -20.88
C GLY A 208 0.32 -18.89 -20.33
N PHE A 209 0.99 -17.91 -19.74
CA PHE A 209 0.42 -16.68 -19.20
C PHE A 209 0.48 -15.56 -20.25
N ILE A 210 -0.25 -14.46 -20.02
CA ILE A 210 -0.21 -13.30 -20.92
C ILE A 210 1.18 -12.67 -20.91
N ASN A 211 1.87 -12.67 -19.77
CA ASN A 211 3.25 -12.20 -19.67
C ASN A 211 4.29 -13.08 -20.39
N ASP A 212 3.91 -14.28 -20.88
CA ASP A 212 4.78 -15.10 -21.75
C ASP A 212 4.62 -14.75 -23.26
N THR A 213 3.68 -13.86 -23.62
CA THR A 213 3.27 -13.66 -25.02
C THR A 213 4.19 -12.72 -25.77
N ASP A 214 4.29 -12.89 -27.10
CA ASP A 214 5.12 -12.03 -27.94
C ASP A 214 4.69 -10.56 -27.87
N LEU A 215 3.38 -10.29 -27.72
CA LEU A 215 2.85 -8.93 -27.66
C LEU A 215 3.30 -8.20 -26.39
N TYR A 216 3.16 -8.86 -25.24
CA TYR A 216 3.61 -8.34 -23.95
C TYR A 216 5.14 -8.16 -23.94
N GLU A 217 5.88 -9.18 -24.36
CA GLU A 217 7.34 -9.15 -24.35
C GLU A 217 7.91 -8.04 -25.25
N ASN A 218 7.29 -7.77 -26.39
CA ASN A 218 7.67 -6.66 -27.26
C ASN A 218 7.42 -5.29 -26.60
N GLY A 219 6.29 -5.12 -25.93
CA GLY A 219 5.94 -3.87 -25.24
C GLY A 219 6.87 -3.62 -24.05
N LEU A 220 7.01 -4.60 -23.17
CA LEU A 220 7.88 -4.50 -21.99
C LEU A 220 9.36 -4.34 -22.36
N GLN A 221 9.86 -5.04 -23.37
CA GLN A 221 11.23 -4.86 -23.86
C GLN A 221 11.46 -3.41 -24.32
N ALA A 222 10.55 -2.84 -25.11
CA ALA A 222 10.68 -1.46 -25.57
C ALA A 222 10.60 -0.45 -24.41
N PHE A 223 9.68 -0.69 -23.46
CA PHE A 223 9.55 0.13 -22.24
C PHE A 223 10.86 0.16 -21.46
N VAL A 224 11.45 -1.01 -21.20
CA VAL A 224 12.75 -1.10 -20.51
C VAL A 224 13.85 -0.44 -21.33
N GLU A 225 13.92 -0.63 -22.65
CA GLU A 225 14.94 0.00 -23.49
C GLU A 225 14.89 1.53 -23.48
N TYR A 226 13.68 2.10 -23.48
CA TYR A 226 13.45 3.54 -23.62
C TYR A 226 13.39 4.29 -22.29
N ASN A 227 13.34 3.60 -21.15
CA ASN A 227 13.50 4.20 -19.83
C ASN A 227 14.89 3.88 -19.24
N PRO A 228 15.55 4.83 -18.54
CA PRO A 228 16.84 4.63 -17.88
C PRO A 228 16.78 3.72 -16.63
N ILE A 229 16.12 2.56 -16.77
CA ILE A 229 16.03 1.52 -15.75
C ILE A 229 17.37 0.77 -15.71
N ARG A 230 17.88 0.53 -14.50
CA ARG A 230 19.08 -0.25 -14.20
C ARG A 230 18.93 -1.65 -14.76
N GLY A 231 20.03 -2.27 -15.18
CA GLY A 231 20.07 -3.44 -16.05
C GLY A 231 19.00 -4.50 -15.80
N GLU A 232 18.64 -5.22 -16.87
CA GLU A 232 17.55 -6.21 -16.85
C GLU A 232 17.78 -7.25 -15.75
N THR A 233 17.01 -7.10 -14.67
CA THR A 233 16.89 -8.07 -13.58
C THR A 233 15.68 -8.95 -13.85
N PHE A 234 15.79 -10.21 -13.45
CA PHE A 234 14.74 -11.20 -13.63
C PHE A 234 14.49 -11.89 -12.30
N TYR A 235 13.22 -12.13 -11.98
CA TYR A 235 12.86 -13.07 -10.94
C TYR A 235 13.45 -14.43 -11.31
N GLY A 236 14.10 -15.09 -10.35
CA GLY A 236 14.69 -16.41 -10.59
C GLY A 236 13.61 -17.51 -10.73
N SER A 237 13.97 -18.73 -10.35
CA SER A 237 12.95 -19.77 -10.13
C SER A 237 12.20 -19.47 -8.83
N THR A 238 11.00 -18.90 -8.92
CA THR A 238 10.17 -18.49 -7.77
C THR A 238 9.28 -19.62 -7.26
N GLY A 239 8.93 -20.57 -8.12
CA GLY A 239 7.95 -21.63 -7.82
C GLY A 239 6.51 -21.24 -8.21
N ASP A 240 6.27 -19.98 -8.54
CA ASP A 240 5.03 -19.48 -9.15
C ASP A 240 5.27 -19.27 -10.65
N GLY A 241 4.42 -19.88 -11.48
CA GLY A 241 4.51 -19.76 -12.93
C GLY A 241 4.26 -18.34 -13.45
N ARG A 242 3.58 -17.48 -12.68
CA ARG A 242 3.32 -16.08 -13.07
C ARG A 242 4.57 -15.22 -13.01
N THR A 243 5.49 -15.50 -12.08
CA THR A 243 6.67 -14.65 -11.82
C THR A 243 7.99 -15.32 -12.21
N ALA A 244 8.04 -16.65 -12.37
CA ALA A 244 9.29 -17.36 -12.56
C ALA A 244 10.00 -17.02 -13.88
N ASN A 245 11.22 -16.48 -13.79
CA ASN A 245 12.04 -16.02 -14.93
C ASN A 245 11.49 -14.79 -15.65
N GLU A 246 10.56 -14.07 -15.05
CA GLU A 246 10.03 -12.82 -15.58
C GLU A 246 10.91 -11.61 -15.26
N ARG A 247 10.85 -10.56 -16.06
CA ARG A 247 11.55 -9.30 -15.76
C ARG A 247 11.04 -8.74 -14.43
N GLN A 248 11.97 -8.36 -13.56
CA GLN A 248 11.64 -7.71 -12.30
C GLN A 248 11.64 -6.20 -12.52
N LEU A 249 10.49 -5.54 -12.36
CA LEU A 249 10.38 -4.07 -12.37
C LEU A 249 10.32 -3.46 -10.96
N TYR A 250 10.06 -4.26 -9.93
CA TYR A 250 10.06 -3.82 -8.53
C TYR A 250 11.37 -3.16 -8.09
N ARG A 251 11.33 -1.97 -7.48
CA ARG A 251 12.52 -1.26 -6.96
C ARG A 251 12.30 -0.75 -5.55
N PHE A 252 13.36 -0.78 -4.74
CA PHE A 252 13.44 -0.14 -3.43
C PHE A 252 14.62 0.84 -3.41
N ASN A 253 14.36 2.10 -3.09
CA ASN A 253 15.38 3.15 -2.97
C ASN A 253 15.16 3.98 -1.70
N THR A 254 16.25 4.36 -1.04
CA THR A 254 16.24 5.25 0.13
C THR A 254 16.83 6.62 -0.22
N TYR A 255 16.32 7.66 0.44
CA TYR A 255 16.72 9.06 0.27
C TYR A 255 17.04 9.67 1.64
N GLY A 256 18.25 9.40 2.12
CA GLY A 256 18.61 9.70 3.51
C GLY A 256 17.68 8.98 4.50
N ASP A 257 17.42 9.63 5.63
CA ASP A 257 16.43 9.19 6.63
C ASP A 257 15.04 9.82 6.37
N ASP A 258 14.93 10.61 5.29
CA ASP A 258 13.71 11.33 4.93
C ASP A 258 12.65 10.34 4.37
N ALA A 259 13.05 9.44 3.47
CA ALA A 259 12.09 8.54 2.83
C ALA A 259 12.65 7.23 2.24
N ALA A 260 11.81 6.20 2.22
CA ALA A 260 11.86 5.07 1.31
C ALA A 260 10.89 5.27 0.14
N VAL A 261 11.30 4.84 -1.06
CA VAL A 261 10.47 4.82 -2.28
C VAL A 261 10.47 3.40 -2.85
N LEU A 262 9.29 2.81 -2.90
CA LEU A 262 9.02 1.47 -3.40
C LEU A 262 8.26 1.60 -4.73
N VAL A 263 8.78 1.04 -5.82
CA VAL A 263 8.16 1.10 -7.15
C VAL A 263 7.61 -0.28 -7.49
N LEU A 264 6.30 -0.38 -7.69
CA LEU A 264 5.59 -1.63 -7.96
C LEU A 264 5.32 -1.85 -9.46
N ASP A 265 5.01 -3.10 -9.79
CA ASP A 265 4.50 -3.57 -11.07
C ASP A 265 3.16 -4.27 -10.84
N ASN A 266 2.09 -3.61 -11.26
CA ASN A 266 0.72 -4.03 -11.01
C ASN A 266 0.11 -4.88 -12.14
N HIS A 267 0.70 -4.92 -13.33
CA HIS A 267 0.08 -5.55 -14.50
C HIS A 267 0.74 -6.85 -14.92
N SER A 268 2.04 -6.99 -14.69
CA SER A 268 2.79 -8.14 -15.21
C SER A 268 2.40 -9.46 -14.54
N PHE A 269 1.88 -9.43 -13.31
CA PHE A 269 1.61 -10.64 -12.53
C PHE A 269 0.15 -10.78 -12.10
N ARG A 270 -0.70 -9.80 -12.41
CA ARG A 270 -2.09 -9.79 -11.95
C ARG A 270 -2.91 -10.92 -12.55
N ASP A 271 -3.74 -11.53 -11.72
CA ASP A 271 -4.79 -12.43 -12.17
C ASP A 271 -5.83 -11.67 -12.98
N ARG A 272 -6.69 -12.39 -13.70
CA ARG A 272 -7.75 -11.80 -14.51
C ARG A 272 -8.68 -10.91 -13.68
N ALA A 273 -9.03 -9.75 -14.23
CA ALA A 273 -10.10 -8.89 -13.73
C ALA A 273 -11.45 -9.64 -13.64
N LEU A 274 -12.21 -9.36 -12.58
CA LEU A 274 -13.54 -9.94 -12.39
C LEU A 274 -14.58 -9.25 -13.28
N PRO A 275 -15.63 -9.95 -13.73
CA PRO A 275 -16.72 -9.32 -14.45
C PRO A 275 -17.49 -8.38 -13.51
N GLU A 276 -17.46 -7.07 -13.79
CA GLU A 276 -18.11 -6.06 -12.96
C GLU A 276 -19.64 -6.19 -12.97
N PRO A 277 -20.31 -5.92 -11.84
CA PRO A 277 -21.75 -5.76 -11.81
C PRO A 277 -22.11 -4.43 -12.50
N ASN A 278 -23.20 -4.41 -13.26
CA ASN A 278 -23.68 -3.18 -13.87
C ASN A 278 -24.22 -2.23 -12.79
N VAL A 279 -23.60 -1.07 -12.60
CA VAL A 279 -23.99 -0.09 -11.58
C VAL A 279 -25.41 0.47 -11.76
N ALA A 280 -25.98 0.47 -12.97
CA ALA A 280 -27.39 0.83 -13.18
C ALA A 280 -28.36 -0.12 -12.44
N ASP A 281 -27.91 -1.35 -12.16
CA ASP A 281 -28.68 -2.37 -11.46
C ASP A 281 -28.73 -2.11 -9.93
N LEU A 282 -27.84 -1.25 -9.40
CA LEU A 282 -27.88 -0.79 -8.01
C LEU A 282 -29.07 0.16 -7.75
N ALA A 283 -29.50 0.90 -8.77
CA ALA A 283 -30.59 1.87 -8.68
C ALA A 283 -31.99 1.22 -8.75
N ASP A 284 -32.13 0.06 -9.40
CA ASP A 284 -33.42 -0.66 -9.54
C ASP A 284 -33.83 -1.39 -8.24
N GLN A 285 -32.91 -1.51 -7.27
CA GLN A 285 -33.12 -2.18 -5.97
C GLN A 285 -33.71 -3.60 -6.10
N SER A 286 -33.47 -4.27 -7.22
CA SER A 286 -33.99 -5.61 -7.44
C SER A 286 -33.23 -6.62 -6.56
N PRO A 287 -33.90 -7.65 -6.01
CA PRO A 287 -33.20 -8.67 -5.23
C PRO A 287 -32.15 -9.46 -6.02
N GLU A 288 -32.27 -9.56 -7.35
CA GLU A 288 -31.32 -10.29 -8.20
C GLU A 288 -30.01 -9.52 -8.35
N ASP A 289 -30.10 -8.19 -8.47
CA ASP A 289 -28.95 -7.31 -8.65
C ASP A 289 -28.17 -7.13 -7.35
N ALA A 290 -28.89 -7.02 -6.23
CA ALA A 290 -28.27 -7.05 -4.89
C ALA A 290 -27.48 -8.35 -4.64
N ILE A 291 -27.96 -9.48 -5.16
CA ILE A 291 -27.24 -10.77 -5.08
C ILE A 291 -26.00 -10.75 -5.97
N ALA A 292 -26.08 -10.20 -7.19
CA ALA A 292 -24.94 -10.11 -8.10
C ALA A 292 -23.82 -9.25 -7.51
N VAL A 293 -24.17 -8.09 -6.93
CA VAL A 293 -23.22 -7.20 -6.24
C VAL A 293 -22.59 -7.89 -5.02
N ALA A 294 -23.39 -8.57 -4.19
CA ALA A 294 -22.87 -9.32 -3.05
C ALA A 294 -21.94 -10.47 -3.49
N GLN A 295 -22.23 -11.13 -4.63
CA GLN A 295 -21.37 -12.16 -5.20
C GLN A 295 -20.06 -11.59 -5.74
N TYR A 296 -20.11 -10.46 -6.45
CA TYR A 296 -18.93 -9.75 -6.92
C TYR A 296 -18.02 -9.37 -5.75
N LEU A 297 -18.57 -8.66 -4.75
CA LEU A 297 -17.83 -8.27 -3.55
C LEU A 297 -17.27 -9.49 -2.79
N ALA A 298 -17.99 -10.61 -2.71
CA ALA A 298 -17.44 -11.82 -2.10
C ALA A 298 -16.27 -12.42 -2.91
N GLN A 299 -16.26 -12.26 -4.23
CA GLN A 299 -15.17 -12.73 -5.11
C GLN A 299 -13.93 -11.84 -5.05
N THR A 300 -14.07 -10.54 -4.79
CA THR A 300 -12.91 -9.65 -4.60
C THR A 300 -12.09 -10.05 -3.37
N PHE A 301 -12.73 -10.69 -2.37
CA PHE A 301 -12.10 -11.27 -1.18
C PHE A 301 -11.62 -12.72 -1.33
N ASP A 302 -11.49 -13.25 -2.56
CA ASP A 302 -10.83 -14.53 -2.78
C ASP A 302 -9.31 -14.38 -2.53
N PRO A 303 -8.73 -15.01 -1.50
CA PRO A 303 -7.31 -14.84 -1.15
C PRO A 303 -6.36 -15.51 -2.14
N THR A 304 -6.88 -16.18 -3.18
CA THR A 304 -6.05 -16.74 -4.25
C THR A 304 -5.82 -15.76 -5.40
N ARG A 305 -6.50 -14.62 -5.40
CA ARG A 305 -6.35 -13.58 -6.42
C ARG A 305 -5.27 -12.58 -6.02
N THR A 306 -4.45 -12.17 -6.98
CA THR A 306 -3.33 -11.24 -6.77
C THR A 306 -3.22 -10.22 -7.90
N LEU A 307 -2.77 -9.01 -7.59
CA LEU A 307 -2.21 -8.02 -8.51
C LEU A 307 -0.69 -8.17 -8.62
N LEU A 308 0.00 -8.32 -7.49
CA LEU A 308 1.47 -8.22 -7.42
C LEU A 308 2.19 -9.55 -7.69
N GLY A 309 1.52 -10.68 -7.47
CA GLY A 309 2.12 -12.00 -7.31
C GLY A 309 2.80 -12.18 -5.95
N ASP A 310 2.90 -13.43 -5.50
CA ASP A 310 3.39 -13.77 -4.14
C ASP A 310 4.79 -13.21 -3.83
N VAL A 311 5.68 -13.17 -4.82
CA VAL A 311 7.08 -12.74 -4.63
C VAL A 311 7.18 -11.24 -4.43
N GLN A 312 6.55 -10.46 -5.31
CA GLN A 312 6.59 -9.00 -5.20
C GLN A 312 5.83 -8.52 -3.97
N LEU A 313 4.72 -9.18 -3.60
CA LEU A 313 4.01 -8.90 -2.36
C LEU A 313 4.89 -9.16 -1.12
N ALA A 314 5.68 -10.24 -1.13
CA ALA A 314 6.62 -10.52 -0.05
C ALA A 314 7.76 -9.49 0.01
N ASP A 315 8.33 -9.13 -1.15
CA ASP A 315 9.38 -8.10 -1.26
C ASP A 315 8.87 -6.74 -0.71
N LEU A 316 7.66 -6.32 -1.11
CA LEU A 316 7.01 -5.10 -0.61
C LEU A 316 6.89 -5.10 0.92
N LYS A 317 6.36 -6.17 1.50
CA LYS A 317 6.18 -6.29 2.95
C LYS A 317 7.52 -6.27 3.70
N GLN A 318 8.52 -6.97 3.17
CA GLN A 318 9.86 -7.00 3.77
C GLN A 318 10.50 -5.62 3.75
N ASP A 319 10.43 -4.92 2.61
CA ASP A 319 11.06 -3.62 2.45
C ASP A 319 10.33 -2.51 3.23
N LEU A 320 9.01 -2.60 3.38
CA LEU A 320 8.26 -1.72 4.28
C LEU A 320 8.68 -1.90 5.73
N LEU A 321 8.78 -3.16 6.18
CA LEU A 321 9.21 -3.46 7.54
C LEU A 321 10.67 -3.03 7.77
N GLN A 322 11.53 -3.22 6.78
CA GLN A 322 12.92 -2.77 6.83
C GLN A 322 13.00 -1.24 6.90
N ALA A 323 12.24 -0.51 6.07
CA ALA A 323 12.20 0.95 6.10
C ALA A 323 11.72 1.51 7.45
N GLU A 324 10.75 0.84 8.08
CA GLU A 324 10.31 1.16 9.45
C GLU A 324 11.44 0.92 10.46
N GLN A 325 12.08 -0.26 10.41
CA GLN A 325 13.17 -0.62 11.32
C GLN A 325 14.41 0.28 11.17
N ASP A 326 14.65 0.80 9.96
CA ASP A 326 15.72 1.75 9.67
C ASP A 326 15.38 3.19 10.10
N GLY A 327 14.19 3.43 10.65
CA GLY A 327 13.76 4.75 11.12
C GLY A 327 13.49 5.75 10.00
N LEU A 328 13.16 5.28 8.80
CA LEU A 328 12.85 6.16 7.66
C LEU A 328 11.49 6.81 7.87
N THR A 329 11.47 8.15 7.77
CA THR A 329 10.28 8.91 8.17
C THR A 329 9.10 8.59 7.28
N TRP A 330 9.25 8.71 5.96
CA TRP A 330 8.15 8.49 4.99
C TRP A 330 8.37 7.23 4.13
N LYS A 331 7.30 6.48 3.86
CA LYS A 331 7.33 5.33 2.94
C LYS A 331 6.38 5.59 1.78
N PHE A 332 6.94 5.85 0.59
CA PHE A 332 6.15 6.06 -0.62
C PHE A 332 6.06 4.78 -1.45
N ILE A 333 4.84 4.29 -1.67
CA ILE A 333 4.57 3.14 -2.52
C ILE A 333 4.01 3.66 -3.85
N MET A 334 4.82 3.58 -4.90
CA MET A 334 4.51 4.02 -6.25
C MET A 334 3.90 2.86 -7.03
N LEU A 335 2.69 3.05 -7.54
CA LEU A 335 1.89 2.02 -8.19
C LEU A 335 1.03 2.65 -9.29
N PRO A 336 0.81 2.02 -10.45
CA PRO A 336 -0.08 2.59 -11.46
C PRO A 336 -1.55 2.65 -11.01
N GLU A 337 -2.04 1.55 -10.43
CA GLU A 337 -3.46 1.27 -10.20
C GLU A 337 -3.95 1.62 -8.79
N PRO A 338 -4.87 2.56 -8.57
CA PRO A 338 -5.25 3.04 -7.24
C PRO A 338 -5.59 1.95 -6.22
N ILE A 339 -5.04 2.09 -5.00
CA ILE A 339 -5.40 1.29 -3.83
C ILE A 339 -6.61 1.83 -3.08
N GLN A 340 -6.99 3.10 -3.27
CA GLN A 340 -8.13 3.66 -2.55
C GLN A 340 -9.47 3.07 -3.01
N ASN A 341 -10.48 3.19 -2.14
CA ASN A 341 -11.82 2.76 -2.47
C ASN A 341 -12.61 3.86 -3.21
N LEU A 342 -13.01 3.64 -4.46
CA LEU A 342 -13.75 4.58 -5.31
C LEU A 342 -15.16 4.06 -5.68
N GLY A 343 -15.52 2.85 -5.25
CA GLY A 343 -16.82 2.25 -5.51
C GLY A 343 -16.79 1.23 -6.65
N LEU A 344 -17.96 0.64 -6.95
CA LEU A 344 -18.02 -0.58 -7.77
C LEU A 344 -17.62 -0.40 -9.24
N GLN A 345 -17.77 0.81 -9.81
CA GLN A 345 -17.46 1.03 -11.22
C GLN A 345 -15.95 1.15 -11.45
N GLY A 346 -15.41 0.34 -12.37
CA GLY A 346 -13.96 0.25 -12.62
C GLY A 346 -13.18 -0.42 -11.48
N SER A 347 -13.87 -0.97 -10.47
CA SER A 347 -13.21 -1.64 -9.36
C SER A 347 -12.48 -2.90 -9.78
N ALA A 348 -12.85 -3.56 -10.87
CA ALA A 348 -12.22 -4.80 -11.30
C ALA A 348 -10.78 -4.65 -11.79
N ASP A 349 -10.37 -3.45 -12.22
CA ASP A 349 -8.99 -3.16 -12.64
C ASP A 349 -8.11 -2.61 -11.50
N ARG A 350 -8.73 -1.98 -10.50
CA ARG A 350 -8.08 -1.44 -9.30
C ARG A 350 -7.97 -2.48 -8.18
N TYR A 351 -7.25 -2.14 -7.10
CA TYR A 351 -7.14 -2.99 -5.90
C TYR A 351 -8.47 -3.33 -5.22
N GLU A 352 -9.53 -2.54 -5.44
CA GLU A 352 -10.87 -2.86 -4.95
C GLU A 352 -11.38 -4.21 -5.48
N GLY A 353 -11.04 -4.52 -6.72
CA GLY A 353 -11.34 -5.78 -7.37
C GLY A 353 -10.55 -6.93 -6.79
N TYR A 354 -9.42 -6.65 -6.12
CA TYR A 354 -8.50 -7.60 -5.49
C TYR A 354 -8.46 -7.37 -3.97
N ALA A 355 -9.64 -7.14 -3.38
CA ALA A 355 -9.81 -6.71 -2.00
C ALA A 355 -9.11 -7.60 -0.95
N ALA A 356 -8.91 -8.90 -1.19
CA ALA A 356 -8.15 -9.75 -0.29
C ALA A 356 -6.67 -9.32 -0.18
N GLU A 357 -5.98 -9.14 -1.31
CA GLU A 357 -4.58 -8.70 -1.32
C GLU A 357 -4.45 -7.25 -0.85
N ARG A 358 -5.39 -6.39 -1.24
CA ARG A 358 -5.50 -5.02 -0.70
C ARG A 358 -5.58 -5.01 0.83
N ALA A 359 -6.50 -5.80 1.38
CA ALA A 359 -6.67 -5.92 2.83
C ALA A 359 -5.43 -6.53 3.49
N GLU A 360 -4.75 -7.47 2.84
CA GLU A 360 -3.50 -8.05 3.33
C GLU A 360 -2.35 -7.02 3.40
N ILE A 361 -2.24 -6.11 2.43
CA ILE A 361 -1.23 -5.03 2.44
C ILE A 361 -1.54 -4.01 3.55
N LEU A 362 -2.79 -3.54 3.61
CA LEU A 362 -3.21 -2.53 4.60
C LEU A 362 -3.21 -3.10 6.02
N ALA A 363 -3.64 -4.35 6.20
CA ALA A 363 -3.51 -5.04 7.48
C ALA A 363 -2.04 -5.25 7.85
N PHE A 364 -1.14 -5.54 6.91
CA PHE A 364 0.28 -5.66 7.24
C PHE A 364 0.86 -4.34 7.76
N ILE A 365 0.54 -3.21 7.11
CA ILE A 365 0.95 -1.87 7.57
C ILE A 365 0.41 -1.60 8.98
N ASP A 366 -0.91 -1.82 9.19
CA ASP A 366 -1.54 -1.60 10.48
C ASP A 366 -0.98 -2.54 11.56
N GLU A 367 -0.95 -3.85 11.32
CA GLU A 367 -0.51 -4.89 12.28
C GLU A 367 0.99 -4.83 12.61
N ASN A 368 1.81 -4.12 11.82
CA ASN A 368 3.23 -3.90 12.10
C ASN A 368 3.57 -2.45 12.49
N ASP A 369 2.56 -1.61 12.75
CA ASP A 369 2.75 -0.21 13.17
C ASP A 369 3.63 0.60 12.20
N ILE A 370 3.49 0.36 10.89
CA ILE A 370 4.29 1.07 9.88
C ILE A 370 3.66 2.45 9.66
N ASP A 371 4.27 3.48 10.22
CA ASP A 371 3.76 4.85 10.20
C ASP A 371 4.20 5.60 8.91
N ASN A 372 3.45 6.64 8.53
CA ASN A 372 3.75 7.56 7.42
C ASN A 372 3.85 6.90 6.03
N VAL A 373 2.92 5.98 5.75
CA VAL A 373 2.82 5.32 4.44
C VAL A 373 1.95 6.13 3.49
N VAL A 374 2.48 6.42 2.31
CA VAL A 374 1.78 7.14 1.24
C VAL A 374 1.76 6.26 0.00
N PHE A 375 0.57 5.86 -0.42
CA PHE A 375 0.39 5.26 -1.74
C PHE A 375 0.26 6.38 -2.77
N VAL A 376 0.99 6.27 -3.88
CA VAL A 376 0.95 7.26 -4.96
C VAL A 376 0.56 6.53 -6.23
N ALA A 377 -0.59 6.89 -6.80
CA ALA A 377 -1.24 6.19 -7.90
C ALA A 377 -1.44 7.04 -9.16
N SER A 378 -1.86 6.46 -10.28
CA SER A 378 -2.31 7.17 -11.48
C SER A 378 -3.56 6.51 -12.11
N ASP A 379 -3.52 6.22 -13.41
CA ASP A 379 -4.59 5.63 -14.26
C ASP A 379 -5.92 6.42 -14.38
N THR A 380 -6.56 6.76 -13.25
CA THR A 380 -7.94 7.32 -13.22
C THR A 380 -8.12 8.67 -13.91
N ASN A 381 -7.05 9.33 -14.37
CA ASN A 381 -7.08 10.62 -15.06
C ASN A 381 -7.61 11.80 -14.20
N GLY A 382 -7.44 11.73 -12.88
CA GLY A 382 -7.81 12.79 -11.95
C GLY A 382 -6.98 12.76 -10.68
N THR A 383 -6.94 13.88 -9.95
CA THR A 383 -6.31 13.90 -8.62
C THR A 383 -7.33 13.57 -7.55
N LEU A 384 -7.09 12.50 -6.79
CA LEU A 384 -7.96 11.99 -5.74
C LEU A 384 -7.13 11.62 -4.52
N VAL A 385 -7.37 12.27 -3.38
CA VAL A 385 -6.69 11.97 -2.12
C VAL A 385 -7.68 11.36 -1.15
N ASN A 386 -7.29 10.25 -0.52
CA ASN A 386 -8.18 9.56 0.42
C ASN A 386 -7.40 8.83 1.52
N ASN A 387 -7.99 8.81 2.72
CA ASN A 387 -7.55 7.93 3.79
C ASN A 387 -7.82 6.46 3.44
N LEU A 388 -6.97 5.55 3.91
CA LEU A 388 -7.09 4.14 3.59
C LEU A 388 -7.66 3.36 4.76
N THR A 389 -8.84 2.80 4.54
CA THR A 389 -9.45 1.79 5.41
C THR A 389 -9.56 0.45 4.68
N TYR A 390 -9.67 -0.65 5.42
CA TYR A 390 -9.84 -1.98 4.86
C TYR A 390 -10.89 -2.82 5.59
N GLN A 391 -11.33 -3.89 4.94
CA GLN A 391 -12.24 -4.90 5.48
C GLN A 391 -11.56 -6.26 5.45
N THR A 392 -11.89 -7.16 6.38
CA THR A 392 -11.39 -8.55 6.35
C THR A 392 -12.26 -9.47 5.49
N ALA A 393 -13.46 -9.01 5.12
CA ALA A 393 -14.39 -9.66 4.20
C ALA A 393 -15.47 -8.65 3.75
N ALA A 394 -16.10 -8.92 2.61
CA ALA A 394 -17.18 -8.08 2.07
C ALA A 394 -18.27 -7.79 3.12
N GLY A 395 -18.56 -6.49 3.32
CA GLY A 395 -19.62 -6.02 4.21
C GLY A 395 -19.31 -6.11 5.72
N THR A 396 -18.06 -6.42 6.08
CA THR A 396 -17.60 -6.28 7.48
C THR A 396 -17.32 -4.80 7.81
N PRO A 397 -17.27 -4.40 9.09
CA PRO A 397 -16.85 -3.05 9.44
C PRO A 397 -15.45 -2.73 8.88
N GLN A 398 -15.23 -1.47 8.50
CA GLN A 398 -13.90 -0.99 8.13
C GLN A 398 -12.96 -1.00 9.34
N ILE A 399 -11.68 -1.15 9.06
CA ILE A 399 -10.54 -0.98 9.96
C ILE A 399 -9.70 0.15 9.36
N ALA A 400 -9.36 1.12 10.19
CA ALA A 400 -8.60 2.29 9.75
C ALA A 400 -7.10 2.01 9.76
N THR A 401 -6.36 2.68 8.88
CA THR A 401 -4.90 2.65 8.87
C THR A 401 -4.34 4.06 9.03
N SER A 402 -3.05 4.18 9.34
CA SER A 402 -2.30 5.45 9.28
C SER A 402 -1.73 5.73 7.87
N ALA A 403 -2.22 5.04 6.84
CA ALA A 403 -1.83 5.24 5.45
C ALA A 403 -2.87 6.03 4.67
N PHE A 404 -2.42 6.82 3.71
CA PHE A 404 -3.29 7.50 2.75
C PHE A 404 -2.81 7.29 1.32
N GLU A 405 -3.70 7.52 0.36
CA GLU A 405 -3.36 7.53 -1.05
C GLU A 405 -3.55 8.92 -1.65
N ILE A 406 -2.69 9.24 -2.62
CA ILE A 406 -2.97 10.23 -3.65
C ILE A 406 -2.84 9.61 -5.04
N THR A 407 -3.93 9.62 -5.79
CA THR A 407 -3.91 9.37 -7.24
C THR A 407 -3.65 10.68 -7.95
N THR A 408 -2.74 10.71 -8.92
CA THR A 408 -2.42 11.91 -9.71
C THR A 408 -3.16 11.91 -11.06
N GLY A 409 -3.52 13.11 -11.53
CA GLY A 409 -4.15 13.30 -12.83
C GLY A 409 -3.25 13.04 -14.04
N SER A 410 -3.88 12.99 -15.21
CA SER A 410 -3.20 12.80 -16.50
C SER A 410 -2.50 14.08 -16.96
N VAL A 411 -1.41 13.93 -17.71
CA VAL A 411 -0.71 15.10 -18.28
C VAL A 411 -1.38 15.64 -19.54
N ALA A 412 -2.20 14.85 -20.22
CA ALA A 412 -2.94 15.27 -21.41
C ALA A 412 -4.05 14.29 -21.87
N PHE A 413 -5.13 14.86 -22.42
CA PHE A 413 -6.03 14.32 -23.45
C PHE A 413 -6.74 12.97 -23.25
N SER A 414 -6.57 12.30 -22.12
CA SER A 414 -7.64 11.44 -21.64
C SER A 414 -8.76 12.34 -21.13
N GLU A 415 -10.02 11.98 -21.36
CA GLU A 415 -11.13 12.70 -20.71
C GLU A 415 -10.82 12.78 -19.21
N PRO A 416 -10.76 13.99 -18.61
CA PRO A 416 -10.49 14.09 -17.18
C PRO A 416 -11.50 13.25 -16.40
N PHE A 417 -11.10 12.75 -15.23
CA PHE A 417 -11.95 11.85 -14.44
C PHE A 417 -13.34 12.44 -14.17
N GLY A 418 -13.44 13.75 -13.94
CA GLY A 418 -14.70 14.39 -13.58
C GLY A 418 -15.82 14.26 -14.62
N PRO A 419 -15.62 14.73 -15.86
CA PRO A 419 -16.56 14.52 -16.96
C PRO A 419 -16.97 13.05 -17.16
N PHE A 420 -16.00 12.13 -17.20
CA PHE A 420 -16.25 10.70 -17.33
C PHE A 420 -17.13 10.16 -16.20
N ALA A 421 -16.79 10.47 -14.95
CA ALA A 421 -17.52 9.99 -13.79
C ALA A 421 -18.96 10.55 -13.74
N VAL A 422 -19.17 11.79 -14.18
CA VAL A 422 -20.54 12.35 -14.30
C VAL A 422 -21.35 11.65 -15.37
N ASP A 423 -20.78 11.37 -16.54
CA ASP A 423 -21.49 10.65 -17.60
C ASP A 423 -21.90 9.25 -17.13
N VAL A 424 -21.00 8.54 -16.46
CA VAL A 424 -21.29 7.26 -15.79
C VAL A 424 -22.42 7.41 -14.76
N ALA A 425 -22.38 8.44 -13.91
CA ALA A 425 -23.40 8.66 -12.88
C ALA A 425 -24.77 9.03 -13.46
N VAL A 426 -24.81 9.73 -14.60
CA VAL A 426 -26.04 10.01 -15.36
C VAL A 426 -26.62 8.72 -15.94
N ASP A 427 -25.77 7.89 -16.56
CA ASP A 427 -26.19 6.61 -17.14
C ASP A 427 -26.67 5.62 -16.07
N ALA A 428 -26.09 5.66 -14.87
CA ALA A 428 -26.53 4.91 -13.70
C ALA A 428 -27.79 5.49 -13.03
N GLY A 429 -28.28 6.67 -13.46
CA GLY A 429 -29.45 7.33 -12.90
C GLY A 429 -29.22 7.97 -11.52
N LEU A 430 -27.97 8.13 -11.11
CA LEU A 430 -27.56 8.77 -9.85
C LEU A 430 -27.58 10.30 -9.96
N VAL A 431 -27.36 10.81 -11.17
CA VAL A 431 -27.46 12.25 -11.50
C VAL A 431 -28.64 12.48 -12.43
N ASP A 432 -29.70 13.11 -11.91
CA ASP A 432 -30.87 13.46 -12.72
C ASP A 432 -30.63 14.73 -13.58
N PRO A 433 -31.48 15.04 -14.59
CA PRO A 433 -31.28 16.22 -15.44
C PRO A 433 -31.27 17.57 -14.71
N PHE A 434 -31.86 17.66 -13.52
CA PHE A 434 -31.81 18.87 -12.71
C PHE A 434 -30.46 19.00 -12.01
N LEU A 435 -29.95 17.93 -11.41
CA LEU A 435 -28.61 17.88 -10.80
C LEU A 435 -27.51 18.08 -11.85
N LEU A 436 -27.63 17.46 -13.02
CA LEU A 436 -26.72 17.69 -14.15
C LEU A 436 -26.72 19.16 -14.60
N GLY A 437 -27.88 19.81 -14.55
CA GLY A 437 -28.01 21.25 -14.83
C GLY A 437 -27.31 22.13 -13.81
N ILE A 438 -27.29 21.73 -12.53
CA ILE A 438 -26.53 22.41 -11.47
C ILE A 438 -25.03 22.21 -11.70
N TYR A 439 -24.58 20.96 -11.84
CA TYR A 439 -23.17 20.62 -12.08
C TYR A 439 -22.59 21.38 -13.27
N ASN A 440 -23.30 21.42 -14.41
CA ASN A 440 -22.84 22.14 -15.59
C ASN A 440 -22.77 23.68 -15.43
N ALA A 441 -23.46 24.23 -14.42
CA ALA A 441 -23.43 25.66 -14.12
C ALA A 441 -22.32 26.04 -13.13
N LEU A 442 -21.69 25.07 -12.47
CA LEU A 442 -20.59 25.28 -11.53
C LEU A 442 -19.29 25.61 -12.28
N PRO A 443 -18.45 26.51 -11.72
CA PRO A 443 -17.12 26.79 -12.25
C PRO A 443 -16.16 25.60 -12.03
N ILE A 444 -15.02 25.63 -12.73
CA ILE A 444 -13.83 24.86 -12.36
C ILE A 444 -12.89 25.89 -11.74
N ALA A 445 -12.83 25.98 -10.42
CA ALA A 445 -12.09 27.04 -9.75
C ALA A 445 -11.48 26.52 -8.45
N PRO A 446 -10.14 26.56 -8.27
CA PRO A 446 -9.55 26.15 -7.01
C PRO A 446 -10.10 27.03 -5.87
N ASP A 447 -10.84 26.42 -4.93
CA ASP A 447 -11.40 27.12 -3.77
C ASP A 447 -10.23 27.62 -2.88
N PRO A 448 -10.31 28.83 -2.30
CA PRO A 448 -9.50 29.16 -1.12
C PRO A 448 -9.63 28.15 0.06
N THR A 449 -10.71 27.37 0.18
CA THR A 449 -10.93 26.35 1.24
C THR A 449 -11.97 25.31 0.85
N ASP A 450 -11.75 24.02 1.10
CA ASP A 450 -12.77 22.95 0.96
C ASP A 450 -14.12 23.34 1.59
N SER A 451 -15.14 23.48 0.74
CA SER A 451 -16.46 23.98 1.10
C SER A 451 -17.43 22.82 1.29
N ALA A 452 -18.05 22.75 2.48
CA ALA A 452 -19.12 21.79 2.78
C ALA A 452 -20.38 21.89 1.88
N PHE A 453 -20.44 22.88 0.98
CA PHE A 453 -21.44 22.99 -0.07
C PHE A 453 -20.75 23.06 -1.43
N PRO A 454 -21.17 22.25 -2.42
CA PRO A 454 -20.55 22.28 -3.73
C PRO A 454 -20.63 23.66 -4.35
N ASP A 455 -19.48 24.32 -4.45
CA ASP A 455 -19.38 25.64 -5.06
C ASP A 455 -18.64 25.60 -6.40
N ASP A 456 -18.00 24.45 -6.69
CA ASP A 456 -17.36 24.12 -7.94
C ASP A 456 -17.68 22.68 -8.43
N LYS A 457 -17.13 22.28 -9.58
CA LYS A 457 -17.40 20.96 -10.17
C LYS A 457 -16.71 19.80 -9.45
N ASP A 458 -15.55 20.02 -8.83
CA ASP A 458 -14.80 19.00 -8.12
C ASP A 458 -15.58 18.60 -6.84
N ASP A 459 -16.06 19.56 -6.05
CA ASP A 459 -16.92 19.31 -4.88
C ASP A 459 -18.21 18.56 -5.23
N ALA A 460 -18.82 18.95 -6.35
CA ALA A 460 -20.09 18.37 -6.79
C ALA A 460 -19.92 16.89 -7.14
N LEU A 461 -18.78 16.53 -7.74
CA LEU A 461 -18.47 15.14 -8.03
C LEU A 461 -18.10 14.38 -6.76
N GLU A 462 -17.29 14.96 -5.88
CA GLU A 462 -16.94 14.35 -4.60
C GLU A 462 -18.20 13.96 -3.83
N SER A 463 -19.19 14.85 -3.78
CA SER A 463 -20.50 14.57 -3.17
C SER A 463 -21.23 13.38 -3.81
N VAL A 464 -21.12 13.21 -5.13
CA VAL A 464 -21.71 12.08 -5.86
C VAL A 464 -20.97 10.77 -5.55
N ILE A 465 -19.64 10.81 -5.48
CA ILE A 465 -18.82 9.63 -5.15
C ILE A 465 -19.08 9.21 -3.70
N ASN A 466 -19.00 10.13 -2.75
CA ASN A 466 -19.20 9.85 -1.32
C ASN A 466 -20.60 9.25 -1.02
N GLN A 467 -21.62 9.63 -1.79
CA GLN A 467 -22.96 9.00 -1.71
C GLN A 467 -22.97 7.52 -2.12
N GLN A 468 -22.08 7.11 -3.04
CA GLN A 468 -21.93 5.72 -3.47
C GLN A 468 -21.05 4.89 -2.52
N LEU A 469 -20.08 5.53 -1.86
CA LEU A 469 -19.21 4.89 -0.87
C LEU A 469 -19.96 4.54 0.42
N GLN A 470 -20.90 5.40 0.84
CA GLN A 470 -21.59 5.28 2.12
C GLN A 470 -22.35 3.96 2.35
N PRO A 471 -23.09 3.38 1.37
CA PRO A 471 -23.73 2.07 1.52
C PRO A 471 -22.76 0.89 1.64
N LEU A 472 -21.52 1.03 1.13
CA LEU A 472 -20.45 0.03 1.24
C LEU A 472 -19.70 0.15 2.58
N GLY A 473 -19.96 1.25 3.31
CA GLY A 473 -19.29 1.59 4.56
C GLY A 473 -17.85 2.05 4.34
N TYR A 474 -17.50 2.51 3.15
CA TYR A 474 -16.15 2.98 2.80
C TYR A 474 -15.90 4.38 3.36
N ASP A 475 -14.63 4.72 3.58
CA ASP A 475 -14.24 6.06 3.99
C ASP A 475 -14.56 7.07 2.87
N PRO A 476 -15.13 8.25 3.19
CA PRO A 476 -15.33 9.32 2.22
C PRO A 476 -14.00 9.78 1.63
N LEU A 477 -14.00 10.24 0.37
CA LEU A 477 -12.86 10.94 -0.23
C LEU A 477 -12.44 12.12 0.65
N GLY A 478 -11.14 12.40 0.68
CA GLY A 478 -10.54 13.43 1.51
C GLY A 478 -9.69 12.89 2.67
N LEU A 479 -8.89 13.79 3.24
CA LEU A 479 -8.20 13.56 4.53
C LEU A 479 -8.92 14.27 5.67
N ASP A 480 -10.17 14.64 5.43
CA ASP A 480 -11.08 15.28 6.35
C ASP A 480 -12.47 14.61 6.26
N ASN A 481 -13.29 14.81 7.29
CA ASN A 481 -14.61 14.17 7.39
C ASN A 481 -14.61 12.64 7.26
N ASN A 482 -13.49 12.01 7.62
CA ASN A 482 -13.30 10.55 7.57
C ASN A 482 -14.29 9.82 8.51
N LEU A 483 -14.37 8.50 8.37
CA LEU A 483 -15.12 7.67 9.32
C LEU A 483 -14.59 7.91 10.74
N PRO A 484 -15.44 7.81 11.79
CA PRO A 484 -15.01 8.07 13.17
C PRO A 484 -13.84 7.20 13.67
N ILE A 485 -13.59 6.06 13.03
CA ILE A 485 -12.47 5.15 13.34
C ILE A 485 -11.14 5.60 12.71
N ALA A 486 -11.20 6.46 11.70
CA ALA A 486 -10.08 6.90 10.88
C ALA A 486 -9.78 8.41 11.05
N ASP A 487 -10.74 9.16 11.60
CA ASP A 487 -10.63 10.59 11.89
C ASP A 487 -9.41 10.89 12.78
N GLY A 488 -8.54 11.79 12.29
CA GLY A 488 -7.33 12.24 12.98
C GLY A 488 -6.13 11.29 12.93
N LEU A 489 -6.21 10.14 12.26
CA LEU A 489 -5.04 9.25 12.08
C LEU A 489 -4.00 9.86 11.12
N ILE A 490 -4.45 10.62 10.13
CA ILE A 490 -3.59 11.41 9.24
C ILE A 490 -3.65 12.87 9.71
N ASN A 491 -2.53 13.42 10.18
CA ASN A 491 -2.46 14.83 10.60
C ASN A 491 -2.24 15.74 9.38
N ALA A 492 -3.30 15.88 8.57
CA ALA A 492 -3.31 16.67 7.35
C ALA A 492 -3.91 18.07 7.56
N ARG A 493 -3.39 19.03 6.80
CA ARG A 493 -3.93 20.40 6.71
C ARG A 493 -3.96 20.84 5.26
N LEU A 494 -5.16 21.02 4.72
CA LEU A 494 -5.39 21.62 3.42
C LEU A 494 -4.96 23.10 3.41
N LEU A 495 -4.18 23.49 2.40
CA LEU A 495 -3.65 24.85 2.23
C LEU A 495 -4.33 25.62 1.10
N ARG A 496 -4.76 24.93 0.04
CA ARG A 496 -5.41 25.51 -1.14
C ARG A 496 -6.12 24.43 -1.96
N GLY A 497 -7.24 24.81 -2.59
CA GLY A 497 -8.05 23.89 -3.40
C GLY A 497 -8.59 22.79 -2.50
N ASP A 498 -8.75 21.60 -3.07
CA ASP A 498 -9.47 20.48 -2.46
C ASP A 498 -8.66 19.18 -2.56
N TYR A 499 -9.08 18.15 -1.83
CA TYR A 499 -8.49 16.80 -1.96
C TYR A 499 -8.87 16.10 -3.27
N VAL A 500 -9.81 16.68 -4.03
CA VAL A 500 -10.28 16.21 -5.33
C VAL A 500 -10.00 17.31 -6.38
N ALA A 501 -9.22 16.98 -7.41
CA ALA A 501 -9.00 17.88 -8.55
C ALA A 501 -9.03 17.06 -9.85
N VAL A 502 -10.22 16.93 -10.44
CA VAL A 502 -10.53 15.95 -11.48
C VAL A 502 -10.97 16.60 -12.81
N HIS A 503 -10.92 17.93 -12.87
CA HIS A 503 -11.21 18.73 -14.05
C HIS A 503 -9.96 19.40 -14.65
N THR A 504 -8.77 18.85 -14.41
CA THR A 504 -7.50 19.43 -14.83
C THR A 504 -6.53 18.37 -15.35
N TYR A 505 -5.65 18.74 -16.29
CA TYR A 505 -4.47 17.95 -16.62
C TYR A 505 -3.28 18.47 -15.83
N GLY A 506 -2.44 17.59 -15.28
CA GLY A 506 -1.47 18.00 -14.28
C GLY A 506 -0.46 16.95 -13.87
N TRP A 507 0.32 17.31 -12.86
CA TRP A 507 1.29 16.46 -12.17
C TRP A 507 1.38 16.88 -10.70
N THR A 508 1.91 16.00 -9.85
CA THR A 508 1.97 16.22 -8.40
C THR A 508 3.41 16.27 -7.89
N GLU A 509 3.73 17.29 -7.11
CA GLU A 509 5.00 17.49 -6.41
C GLU A 509 4.86 17.09 -4.94
N PHE A 510 5.88 16.39 -4.43
CA PHE A 510 6.02 16.03 -3.02
C PHE A 510 7.29 16.68 -2.50
N GLU A 511 7.20 17.35 -1.36
CA GLU A 511 8.31 18.04 -0.71
C GLU A 511 8.33 17.73 0.79
N ILE A 512 9.39 17.07 1.26
CA ILE A 512 9.65 16.81 2.67
C ILE A 512 10.57 17.92 3.19
N ASP A 513 10.13 18.63 4.21
CA ASP A 513 10.97 19.62 4.89
C ASP A 513 12.12 18.93 5.64
N PRO A 514 13.38 19.32 5.43
CA PRO A 514 14.55 18.64 6.00
C PRO A 514 14.59 18.62 7.53
N VAL A 515 13.90 19.55 8.21
CA VAL A 515 13.97 19.70 9.66
C VAL A 515 12.74 19.11 10.33
N THR A 516 11.58 19.56 9.90
CA THR A 516 10.29 19.19 10.51
C THR A 516 9.73 17.89 9.96
N GLN A 517 10.26 17.40 8.83
CA GLN A 517 9.76 16.25 8.08
C GLN A 517 8.30 16.38 7.63
N VAL A 518 7.70 17.58 7.72
CA VAL A 518 6.37 17.85 7.18
C VAL A 518 6.40 17.62 5.67
N LEU A 519 5.48 16.79 5.20
CA LEU A 519 5.29 16.52 3.78
C LEU A 519 4.31 17.54 3.19
N THR A 520 4.77 18.37 2.27
CA THR A 520 3.92 19.23 1.44
C THR A 520 3.64 18.53 0.11
N VAL A 521 2.37 18.36 -0.22
CA VAL A 521 1.91 17.80 -1.50
C VAL A 521 1.27 18.92 -2.31
N THR A 522 1.73 19.13 -3.55
CA THR A 522 1.25 20.19 -4.43
C THR A 522 0.93 19.65 -5.81
N THR A 523 -0.35 19.69 -6.20
CA THR A 523 -0.77 19.34 -7.55
C THR A 523 -0.81 20.58 -8.44
N TYR A 524 -0.08 20.53 -9.54
CA TYR A 524 -0.09 21.54 -10.59
C TYR A 524 -0.97 21.10 -11.74
N GLY A 525 -1.85 21.98 -12.21
CA GLY A 525 -2.75 21.67 -13.32
C GLY A 525 -2.90 22.81 -14.32
N ILE A 526 -3.41 22.46 -15.49
CA ILE A 526 -3.91 23.36 -16.53
C ILE A 526 -5.35 22.98 -16.89
N ASP A 527 -6.05 23.91 -17.53
CA ASP A 527 -7.38 23.61 -18.06
C ASP A 527 -7.26 22.51 -19.13
N PRO A 528 -8.23 21.57 -19.21
CA PRO A 528 -8.27 20.57 -20.27
C PRO A 528 -8.39 21.19 -21.66
N TYR A 529 -8.07 20.39 -22.67
CA TYR A 529 -8.11 20.75 -24.09
C TYR A 529 -8.25 19.50 -24.94
N GLU A 530 -8.73 19.65 -26.18
CA GLU A 530 -8.88 18.59 -27.18
C GLU A 530 -7.81 18.68 -28.29
N PRO A 531 -7.42 17.58 -28.95
CA PRO A 531 -6.36 17.61 -29.96
C PRO A 531 -6.62 18.63 -31.08
N GLU A 532 -7.88 18.83 -31.46
CA GLU A 532 -8.30 19.81 -32.45
C GLU A 532 -8.07 21.26 -32.01
N ASP A 533 -8.02 21.54 -30.70
CA ASP A 533 -7.71 22.88 -30.17
C ASP A 533 -6.27 23.26 -30.53
N VAL A 534 -5.33 22.33 -30.35
CA VAL A 534 -3.91 22.55 -30.69
C VAL A 534 -3.74 22.80 -32.19
N GLU A 535 -4.42 22.02 -33.03
CA GLU A 535 -4.37 22.21 -34.49
C GLU A 535 -4.97 23.54 -34.93
N THR A 536 -6.10 23.92 -34.33
CA THR A 536 -6.83 25.15 -34.64
C THR A 536 -6.03 26.39 -34.25
N GLU A 537 -5.45 26.40 -33.04
CA GLU A 537 -4.64 27.51 -32.54
C GLU A 537 -3.33 27.65 -33.34
N GLN A 538 -2.68 26.54 -33.68
CA GLN A 538 -1.51 26.55 -34.57
C GLN A 538 -1.84 27.14 -35.95
N ALA A 539 -2.97 26.76 -36.55
CA ALA A 539 -3.42 27.33 -37.82
C ALA A 539 -3.69 28.85 -37.73
N ALA A 540 -4.05 29.33 -36.55
CA ALA A 540 -4.27 30.75 -36.27
C ALA A 540 -2.99 31.52 -35.91
N ASN A 541 -1.84 30.84 -35.73
CA ASN A 541 -0.64 31.37 -35.05
C ASN A 541 -0.93 31.91 -33.63
N ASP A 542 -1.84 31.25 -32.92
CA ASP A 542 -2.13 31.47 -31.51
C ASP A 542 -1.37 30.42 -30.69
N ALA A 543 -0.83 30.83 -29.54
CA ALA A 543 -0.08 29.95 -28.65
C ALA A 543 -0.95 29.35 -27.53
N GLY A 544 -2.27 29.60 -27.55
CA GLY A 544 -3.25 29.31 -26.49
C GLY A 544 -2.89 28.16 -25.54
N VAL A 545 -3.08 26.91 -25.98
CA VAL A 545 -2.80 25.67 -25.25
C VAL A 545 -1.32 25.46 -24.98
N LEU A 546 -0.47 25.59 -26.00
CA LEU A 546 0.97 25.28 -25.89
C LEU A 546 1.74 26.28 -25.01
N SER A 547 1.14 27.41 -24.67
CA SER A 547 1.68 28.42 -23.75
C SER A 547 0.99 28.45 -22.39
N ARG A 548 0.05 27.53 -22.12
CA ARG A 548 -0.55 27.39 -20.79
C ARG A 548 0.53 27.07 -19.77
N THR A 549 0.51 27.79 -18.65
CA THR A 549 1.42 27.57 -17.54
C THR A 549 0.67 26.83 -16.43
N PRO A 550 1.24 25.73 -15.89
CA PRO A 550 0.64 25.02 -14.77
C PRO A 550 0.45 25.93 -13.53
N ARG A 551 -0.68 25.78 -12.85
CA ARG A 551 -1.03 26.49 -11.61
C ARG A 551 -1.31 25.49 -10.49
N ILE A 552 -1.14 25.89 -9.24
CA ILE A 552 -1.56 25.05 -8.10
C ILE A 552 -3.08 24.89 -8.13
N VAL A 553 -3.54 23.64 -8.21
CA VAL A 553 -4.97 23.27 -8.18
C VAL A 553 -5.34 22.61 -6.85
N SER A 554 -4.40 21.93 -6.19
CA SER A 554 -4.54 21.39 -4.84
C SER A 554 -3.20 21.50 -4.10
N GLN A 555 -3.25 21.80 -2.80
CA GLN A 555 -2.07 21.79 -1.93
C GLN A 555 -2.46 21.51 -0.48
N PHE A 556 -1.76 20.56 0.15
CA PHE A 556 -1.92 20.23 1.57
C PHE A 556 -0.58 19.84 2.20
N GLU A 557 -0.53 19.91 3.52
CA GLU A 557 0.59 19.41 4.34
C GLU A 557 0.14 18.23 5.17
N VAL A 558 1.03 17.25 5.37
CA VAL A 558 0.86 16.16 6.33
C VAL A 558 2.02 16.22 7.32
N THR A 559 1.70 16.36 8.60
CA THR A 559 2.68 16.23 9.66
C THR A 559 2.91 14.74 9.89
N PRO A 560 4.16 14.24 9.81
CA PRO A 560 4.41 12.83 10.03
C PRO A 560 3.98 12.43 11.44
N GLN A 561 3.42 11.24 11.56
CA GLN A 561 3.41 10.48 12.80
C GLN A 561 4.87 10.18 13.12
N VAL A 562 5.53 11.11 13.80
CA VAL A 562 6.94 10.96 14.14
C VAL A 562 6.99 9.93 15.25
N ASP A 563 7.53 8.75 14.98
CA ASP A 563 8.38 8.13 15.99
C ASP A 563 9.59 9.03 16.13
N ASP A 564 9.64 9.78 17.23
CA ASP A 564 10.76 10.65 17.50
C ASP A 564 11.97 9.78 17.82
N VAL A 565 12.62 9.31 16.75
CA VAL A 565 13.91 8.67 16.71
C VAL A 565 14.80 9.65 15.94
N GLY A 566 15.58 10.43 16.68
CA GLY A 566 16.74 11.16 16.18
C GLY A 566 16.44 12.50 15.49
N GLY A 567 16.78 13.59 16.14
CA GLY A 567 16.81 14.93 15.54
C GLY A 567 17.34 15.98 16.50
N ASP A 568 18.67 16.01 16.65
CA ASP A 568 19.44 17.01 17.40
C ASP A 568 18.92 18.44 17.17
N GLY A 569 18.09 18.91 18.10
CA GLY A 569 17.70 20.29 18.24
C GLY A 569 18.61 20.98 19.22
N ASP A 570 19.78 21.44 18.77
CA ASP A 570 20.53 22.52 19.43
C ASP A 570 19.64 23.77 19.51
N GLY A 571 18.84 23.83 20.58
CA GLY A 571 18.06 24.97 20.99
C GLY A 571 18.66 25.54 22.27
N ASP A 572 19.69 26.37 22.13
CA ASP A 572 20.17 27.25 23.19
C ASP A 572 18.97 27.99 23.83
N GLY A 573 18.60 27.54 25.03
CA GLY A 573 17.58 28.13 25.87
C GLY A 573 18.09 28.19 27.31
N ASP A 574 18.96 29.16 27.58
CA ASP A 574 19.36 29.56 28.93
C ASP A 574 18.14 29.62 29.86
N GLY A 575 18.16 28.77 30.90
CA GLY A 575 17.11 28.70 31.91
C GLY A 575 17.60 28.01 33.18
N ASP A 576 18.53 28.66 33.89
CA ASP A 576 18.93 28.33 35.25
C ASP A 576 17.73 27.91 36.13
N GLY A 577 17.83 26.73 36.75
CA GLY A 577 16.83 26.19 37.65
C GLY A 577 17.36 25.04 38.51
N ASP A 578 18.42 25.31 39.29
CA ASP A 578 18.94 24.43 40.34
C ASP A 578 17.81 23.77 41.17
N GLY A 579 17.90 22.44 41.31
CA GLY A 579 17.03 21.62 42.13
C GLY A 579 17.56 20.22 42.37
N ASP A 580 18.78 20.10 42.90
CA ASP A 580 19.42 18.86 43.36
C ASP A 580 18.48 17.94 44.16
N GLY A 581 18.55 16.62 43.90
CA GLY A 581 17.97 15.61 44.80
C GLY A 581 17.97 14.13 44.37
N ASP A 582 19.13 13.60 43.94
CA ASP A 582 19.60 12.18 44.00
C ASP A 582 18.72 11.07 43.33
N GLY A 583 19.19 10.33 42.30
CA GLY A 583 20.55 10.18 41.81
C GLY A 583 20.71 9.38 40.50
N ASP A 584 21.93 9.50 39.99
CA ASP A 584 22.59 8.90 38.82
C ASP A 584 22.19 9.49 37.45
N GLY A 585 22.59 10.76 37.26
CA GLY A 585 22.60 11.45 35.98
C GLY A 585 23.90 11.25 35.20
N ASP A 586 24.11 10.04 34.68
CA ASP A 586 24.78 9.86 33.40
C ASP A 586 23.66 9.60 32.39
N GLY A 587 23.65 10.26 31.22
CA GLY A 587 22.71 9.91 30.15
C GLY A 587 22.90 8.46 29.71
N PRO A 588 22.04 7.91 28.83
CA PRO A 588 22.10 6.50 28.45
C PRO A 588 23.52 6.09 28.02
N THR A 589 23.96 4.95 28.55
CA THR A 589 25.27 4.36 28.32
C THR A 589 25.13 2.91 27.88
N PRO A 590 26.21 2.27 27.38
CA PRO A 590 26.19 0.83 27.09
C PRO A 590 26.26 -0.08 28.35
N PHE A 591 25.76 0.37 29.50
CA PHE A 591 25.75 -0.36 30.76
C PHE A 591 24.39 -0.20 31.45
N ASP A 592 24.07 -1.10 32.39
CA ASP A 592 22.83 -1.02 33.19
C ASP A 592 22.60 0.39 33.81
N ASP A 593 21.59 1.09 33.31
CA ASP A 593 21.22 2.46 33.64
C ASP A 593 19.84 2.59 34.29
N ILE A 594 19.61 3.73 34.95
CA ILE A 594 18.28 4.12 35.46
C ILE A 594 17.93 5.47 34.85
N LEU A 595 16.97 5.47 33.93
CA LEU A 595 16.52 6.63 33.17
C LEU A 595 15.10 7.01 33.59
N VAL A 596 14.88 8.31 33.81
CA VAL A 596 13.59 8.84 34.25
C VAL A 596 13.25 10.10 33.45
N GLY A 597 12.09 10.08 32.81
CA GLY A 597 11.48 11.20 32.11
C GLY A 597 10.86 12.24 33.05
N THR A 598 9.96 13.02 32.51
CA THR A 598 9.34 14.20 33.09
C THR A 598 7.85 13.96 33.34
N ALA A 599 6.98 14.93 33.10
CA ALA A 599 5.52 14.75 33.22
C ALA A 599 4.80 15.23 31.96
N GLY A 600 5.55 15.44 30.88
CA GLY A 600 5.06 15.63 29.53
C GLY A 600 5.77 14.63 28.63
N ASP A 601 5.41 14.63 27.35
CA ASP A 601 5.86 13.63 26.38
C ASP A 601 7.40 13.57 26.29
N ASP A 602 7.99 12.42 26.61
CA ASP A 602 9.42 12.16 26.61
C ASP A 602 9.83 11.09 25.59
N ILE A 603 11.10 11.15 25.16
CA ILE A 603 11.73 10.11 24.33
C ILE A 603 13.02 9.65 24.99
N ILE A 604 13.13 8.35 25.22
CA ILE A 604 14.28 7.76 25.93
C ILE A 604 14.71 6.48 25.21
N PHE A 605 15.96 6.44 24.76
CA PHE A 605 16.65 5.26 24.24
C PHE A 605 17.70 4.81 25.25
N ALA A 606 17.62 3.56 25.71
CA ALA A 606 18.46 3.04 26.78
C ALA A 606 19.84 2.56 26.30
N LEU A 607 19.96 2.17 25.03
CA LEU A 607 21.14 1.53 24.43
C LEU A 607 21.36 0.11 24.97
N ALA A 608 22.60 -0.38 24.98
CA ALA A 608 22.87 -1.72 25.49
C ALA A 608 22.95 -1.71 27.02
N GLY A 609 22.32 -2.66 27.70
CA GLY A 609 22.32 -2.69 29.16
C GLY A 609 21.12 -3.46 29.69
N ASN A 610 21.09 -3.76 30.99
CA ASN A 610 19.83 -4.16 31.61
C ASN A 610 19.24 -2.95 32.29
N ASP A 611 18.55 -2.13 31.51
CA ASP A 611 18.19 -0.78 31.87
C ASP A 611 16.82 -0.69 32.52
N ARG A 612 16.62 0.40 33.25
CA ARG A 612 15.32 0.74 33.85
C ARG A 612 14.90 2.13 33.42
N VAL A 613 13.89 2.19 32.57
CA VAL A 613 13.37 3.43 31.99
C VAL A 613 11.96 3.73 32.53
N SER A 614 11.68 4.99 32.85
CA SER A 614 10.36 5.44 33.30
C SER A 614 9.96 6.76 32.64
N GLY A 615 8.85 6.81 31.91
CA GLY A 615 8.32 8.02 31.28
C GLY A 615 7.56 8.94 32.26
N LEU A 616 6.85 8.32 33.22
CA LEU A 616 6.01 8.93 34.27
C LEU A 616 4.67 9.45 33.76
N GLY A 617 4.63 10.50 32.95
CA GLY A 617 3.37 10.98 32.40
C GLY A 617 3.58 11.88 31.20
N GLY A 618 2.58 11.99 30.34
CA GLY A 618 2.79 12.39 28.95
C GLY A 618 2.62 11.16 28.05
N SER A 619 2.54 11.37 26.74
CA SER A 619 2.57 10.26 25.77
C SER A 619 4.03 9.97 25.41
N ASP A 620 4.63 9.00 26.07
CA ASP A 620 6.08 8.77 26.06
C ASP A 620 6.51 7.76 24.99
N ARG A 621 7.78 7.83 24.57
CA ARG A 621 8.46 6.84 23.72
C ARG A 621 9.69 6.28 24.42
N LEU A 622 9.64 5.01 24.80
CA LEU A 622 10.71 4.37 25.56
C LEU A 622 11.25 3.16 24.78
N ALA A 623 12.56 3.07 24.60
CA ALA A 623 13.23 1.94 23.95
C ALA A 623 14.32 1.33 24.85
N GLY A 624 14.31 0.01 24.99
CA GLY A 624 15.33 -0.78 25.70
C GLY A 624 16.54 -1.14 24.83
N ASP A 625 16.34 -1.34 23.53
CA ASP A 625 17.39 -1.70 22.55
C ASP A 625 17.98 -3.11 22.74
N GLU A 626 19.14 -3.25 23.39
CA GLU A 626 19.83 -4.56 23.55
C GLU A 626 19.89 -4.96 25.03
N ASP A 627 19.87 -6.27 25.31
CA ASP A 627 19.88 -6.88 26.65
C ASP A 627 18.49 -6.77 27.36
N ASN A 628 18.39 -7.01 28.67
CA ASN A 628 17.07 -7.24 29.31
C ASN A 628 16.59 -6.01 30.08
N ASP A 629 15.60 -5.31 29.54
CA ASP A 629 15.19 -4.00 30.03
C ASP A 629 13.89 -3.99 30.80
N THR A 630 13.68 -2.91 31.56
CA THR A 630 12.41 -2.61 32.19
C THR A 630 11.93 -1.22 31.80
N LEU A 631 10.84 -1.16 31.04
CA LEU A 631 10.22 0.06 30.54
C LEU A 631 8.89 0.32 31.25
N LEU A 632 8.69 1.54 31.74
CA LEU A 632 7.46 1.98 32.42
C LEU A 632 6.95 3.26 31.75
N GLY A 633 5.81 3.20 31.06
CA GLY A 633 5.19 4.35 30.41
C GLY A 633 4.70 5.36 31.45
N GLY A 634 3.56 5.09 32.07
CA GLY A 634 3.03 5.89 33.16
C GLY A 634 1.61 6.34 32.89
N GLU A 635 1.34 7.64 32.93
CA GLU A 635 0.05 8.22 32.51
C GLU A 635 0.16 8.82 31.11
N GLY A 636 -0.62 8.34 30.14
CA GLY A 636 -0.60 8.85 28.77
C GLY A 636 -0.79 7.73 27.77
N ASN A 637 -0.65 8.01 26.49
CA ASN A 637 -0.67 6.96 25.47
C ASN A 637 0.77 6.67 25.06
N ASP A 638 1.38 5.69 25.69
CA ASP A 638 2.82 5.47 25.59
C ASP A 638 3.17 4.45 24.48
N ARG A 639 4.38 4.59 23.90
CA ARG A 639 4.99 3.61 22.99
C ARG A 639 6.24 3.02 23.66
N LEU A 640 6.24 1.72 23.96
CA LEU A 640 7.34 1.02 24.63
C LEU A 640 7.89 -0.08 23.71
N LEU A 641 9.19 -0.02 23.42
CA LEU A 641 9.92 -0.99 22.59
C LEU A 641 10.99 -1.71 23.42
N GLY A 642 10.80 -3.00 23.71
CA GLY A 642 11.79 -3.83 24.43
C GLY A 642 13.09 -3.95 23.66
N GLY A 643 13.02 -4.48 22.43
CA GLY A 643 14.19 -4.64 21.56
C GLY A 643 14.68 -6.08 21.57
N ALA A 644 15.94 -6.33 21.91
CA ALA A 644 16.54 -7.65 21.92
C ALA A 644 16.93 -8.07 23.34
N GLY A 645 16.16 -8.96 23.95
CA GLY A 645 16.44 -9.48 25.27
C GLY A 645 15.22 -10.15 25.88
N ASN A 646 15.11 -10.16 27.20
CA ASN A 646 13.89 -10.64 27.86
C ASN A 646 13.33 -9.48 28.67
N ASP A 647 12.53 -8.67 28.01
CA ASP A 647 12.19 -7.34 28.47
C ASP A 647 10.93 -7.35 29.31
N THR A 648 10.75 -6.29 30.09
CA THR A 648 9.54 -6.04 30.87
C THR A 648 9.01 -4.66 30.55
N ALA A 649 7.91 -4.57 29.81
CA ALA A 649 7.25 -3.30 29.49
C ALA A 649 5.90 -3.19 30.20
N VAL A 650 5.63 -2.03 30.79
CA VAL A 650 4.36 -1.71 31.44
C VAL A 650 3.86 -0.37 30.93
N GLY A 651 2.72 -0.36 30.23
CA GLY A 651 2.10 0.84 29.66
C GLY A 651 1.65 1.78 30.77
N GLY A 652 0.58 1.43 31.48
CA GLY A 652 0.11 2.22 32.61
C GLY A 652 -1.34 2.65 32.42
N ALA A 653 -1.60 3.95 32.42
CA ALA A 653 -2.93 4.48 32.22
C ALA A 653 -3.01 5.20 30.88
N GLY A 654 -3.88 4.75 30.00
CA GLY A 654 -4.07 5.28 28.66
C GLY A 654 -3.97 4.17 27.62
N ASN A 655 -4.09 4.53 26.35
CA ASN A 655 -4.07 3.55 25.26
C ASN A 655 -2.63 3.35 24.79
N ASP A 656 -1.96 2.39 25.41
CA ASP A 656 -0.53 2.17 25.19
C ASP A 656 -0.24 1.17 24.07
N ARG A 657 0.93 1.31 23.45
CA ARG A 657 1.52 0.38 22.47
C ARG A 657 2.81 -0.22 23.04
N LEU A 658 2.85 -1.54 23.19
CA LEU A 658 4.00 -2.27 23.74
C LEU A 658 4.48 -3.31 22.73
N LEU A 659 5.75 -3.24 22.34
CA LEU A 659 6.43 -4.22 21.48
C LEU A 659 7.59 -4.86 22.27
N GLY A 660 7.58 -6.19 22.42
CA GLY A 660 8.63 -6.94 23.11
C GLY A 660 9.89 -7.05 22.25
N GLY A 661 9.77 -7.61 21.05
CA GLY A 661 10.86 -7.74 20.10
C GLY A 661 11.43 -9.16 20.09
N ASN A 662 12.73 -9.32 20.31
CA ASN A 662 13.39 -10.62 20.33
C ASN A 662 13.67 -11.08 21.77
N GLY A 663 13.08 -12.20 22.16
CA GLY A 663 13.39 -13.00 23.34
C GLY A 663 12.11 -13.27 24.14
N ASN A 664 12.20 -13.44 25.46
CA ASN A 664 11.03 -13.89 26.24
C ASN A 664 10.49 -12.76 27.11
N ASP A 665 9.55 -12.00 26.57
CA ASP A 665 9.17 -10.70 27.08
C ASP A 665 7.96 -10.76 28.01
N ARG A 666 7.78 -9.69 28.78
CA ARG A 666 6.65 -9.47 29.69
C ARG A 666 6.04 -8.11 29.43
N LEU A 667 4.85 -8.09 28.82
CA LEU A 667 4.15 -6.87 28.44
C LEU A 667 2.87 -6.75 29.27
N SER A 668 2.59 -5.57 29.81
CA SER A 668 1.40 -5.28 30.61
C SER A 668 0.80 -3.93 30.25
N GLY A 669 -0.39 -3.91 29.66
CA GLY A 669 -1.09 -2.67 29.29
C GLY A 669 -1.66 -1.92 30.49
N ASN A 670 -2.30 -2.66 31.40
CA ASN A 670 -3.02 -2.19 32.60
C ASN A 670 -4.39 -1.56 32.35
N ALA A 671 -4.50 -0.28 32.01
CA ALA A 671 -5.80 0.37 31.86
C ALA A 671 -5.85 1.25 30.61
N GLY A 672 -6.69 0.89 29.65
CA GLY A 672 -6.79 1.58 28.37
C GLY A 672 -7.62 0.81 27.36
N ASN A 673 -7.32 0.98 26.07
CA ASN A 673 -7.43 -0.10 25.10
C ASN A 673 -6.04 -0.26 24.50
N GLU A 674 -5.37 -1.34 24.84
CA GLU A 674 -3.93 -1.47 24.63
C GLU A 674 -3.61 -2.33 23.41
N ARG A 675 -2.43 -2.08 22.82
CA ARG A 675 -1.87 -2.90 21.73
C ARG A 675 -0.55 -3.50 22.18
N LEU A 676 -0.51 -4.82 22.34
CA LEU A 676 0.67 -5.55 22.80
C LEU A 676 1.13 -6.56 21.75
N VAL A 677 2.40 -6.54 21.41
CA VAL A 677 3.03 -7.47 20.46
C VAL A 677 4.26 -8.10 21.11
N GLY A 678 4.26 -9.42 21.30
CA GLY A 678 5.38 -10.15 21.90
C GLY A 678 6.61 -10.15 21.00
N GLY A 679 6.46 -10.69 19.78
CA GLY A 679 7.54 -10.77 18.81
C GLY A 679 8.10 -12.18 18.72
N ASN A 680 9.41 -12.36 18.80
CA ASN A 680 10.06 -13.66 18.74
C ASN A 680 10.41 -14.16 20.14
N GLY A 681 9.80 -15.24 20.62
CA GLY A 681 10.33 -16.02 21.73
C GLY A 681 9.26 -16.70 22.56
N THR A 682 9.05 -16.34 23.81
CA THR A 682 8.01 -16.99 24.64
C THR A 682 7.51 -15.95 25.61
N ASP A 683 6.48 -15.26 25.16
CA ASP A 683 6.11 -13.98 25.70
C ASP A 683 4.93 -14.10 26.65
N ASN A 684 4.81 -13.13 27.55
CA ASN A 684 3.70 -13.01 28.47
C ASN A 684 3.05 -11.64 28.31
N LEU A 685 1.89 -11.62 27.67
CA LEU A 685 1.10 -10.42 27.43
C LEU A 685 -0.08 -10.39 28.39
N LEU A 686 -0.24 -9.27 29.08
CA LEU A 686 -1.38 -8.96 29.94
C LEU A 686 -2.02 -7.67 29.43
N GLY A 687 -3.17 -7.76 28.79
CA GLY A 687 -3.89 -6.59 28.26
C GLY A 687 -4.25 -5.62 29.37
N GLY A 688 -5.18 -6.04 30.24
CA GLY A 688 -5.58 -5.24 31.39
C GLY A 688 -7.07 -4.98 31.36
N VAL A 689 -7.48 -3.80 31.79
CA VAL A 689 -8.85 -3.32 31.67
C VAL A 689 -8.96 -2.57 30.35
N GLY A 690 -9.76 -3.07 29.41
CA GLY A 690 -9.77 -2.49 28.08
C GLY A 690 -10.22 -3.46 27.01
N ASN A 691 -10.56 -2.94 25.83
CA ASN A 691 -10.67 -3.77 24.63
C ASN A 691 -9.28 -3.89 24.00
N ASP A 692 -8.52 -4.89 24.43
CA ASP A 692 -7.10 -5.01 24.07
C ASP A 692 -6.88 -5.80 22.79
N THR A 693 -5.85 -5.43 22.04
CA THR A 693 -5.32 -6.22 20.94
C THR A 693 -3.96 -6.81 21.33
N MET A 694 -3.85 -8.13 21.30
CA MET A 694 -2.64 -8.85 21.70
C MET A 694 -2.19 -9.82 20.62
N VAL A 695 -0.91 -9.77 20.26
CA VAL A 695 -0.26 -10.66 19.29
C VAL A 695 0.95 -11.32 19.94
N GLY A 696 0.97 -12.64 20.03
CA GLY A 696 2.09 -13.41 20.59
C GLY A 696 3.31 -13.32 19.68
N GLY A 697 3.18 -13.85 18.47
CA GLY A 697 4.24 -13.81 17.47
C GLY A 697 4.82 -15.20 17.23
N ALA A 698 6.11 -15.39 17.42
CA ALA A 698 6.77 -16.67 17.25
C ALA A 698 7.17 -17.27 18.59
N GLY A 699 6.53 -18.37 18.99
CA GLY A 699 7.04 -19.32 19.96
C GLY A 699 5.98 -19.96 20.85
N ASN A 700 5.96 -19.78 22.16
CA ASN A 700 4.90 -20.42 22.98
C ASN A 700 4.35 -19.43 23.98
N ASP A 701 3.47 -18.58 23.51
CA ASP A 701 3.13 -17.34 24.17
C ASP A 701 1.96 -17.51 25.13
N ARG A 702 1.85 -16.59 26.08
CA ARG A 702 0.74 -16.52 27.01
C ARG A 702 0.09 -15.14 26.95
N LEU A 703 -1.11 -15.10 26.38
CA LEU A 703 -1.93 -13.90 26.25
C LEU A 703 -3.08 -13.98 27.26
N LEU A 704 -3.20 -12.96 28.09
CA LEU A 704 -4.22 -12.88 29.13
C LEU A 704 -4.94 -11.54 29.04
N GLY A 705 -6.22 -11.57 28.66
CA GLY A 705 -7.11 -10.43 28.82
C GLY A 705 -7.66 -10.35 30.23
N ALA A 706 -8.55 -9.40 30.47
CA ALA A 706 -9.26 -9.34 31.74
C ALA A 706 -10.74 -9.01 31.55
N GLY A 707 -11.06 -7.79 31.13
CA GLY A 707 -12.44 -7.42 30.88
C GLY A 707 -12.51 -6.41 29.75
N GLY A 708 -13.34 -6.70 28.74
CA GLY A 708 -13.35 -5.98 27.48
C GLY A 708 -13.96 -6.84 26.39
N ASN A 709 -13.75 -6.50 25.13
CA ASN A 709 -13.86 -7.46 24.04
C ASN A 709 -12.47 -7.54 23.40
N GLU A 710 -11.72 -8.56 23.79
CA GLU A 710 -10.32 -8.68 23.44
C GLU A 710 -10.12 -9.34 22.05
N LEU A 711 -9.09 -8.91 21.34
CA LEU A 711 -8.60 -9.54 20.11
C LEU A 711 -7.22 -10.15 20.36
N MET A 712 -7.14 -11.48 20.36
CA MET A 712 -5.91 -12.22 20.68
C MET A 712 -5.48 -13.13 19.54
N ARG A 713 -4.21 -13.05 19.15
CA ARG A 713 -3.58 -13.94 18.16
C ARG A 713 -2.32 -14.56 18.75
N GLY A 714 -2.27 -15.90 18.84
CA GLY A 714 -1.07 -16.64 19.26
C GLY A 714 0.02 -16.59 18.18
N ASN A 715 -0.39 -16.87 16.94
CA ASN A 715 0.46 -17.03 15.77
C ASN A 715 1.26 -18.34 15.81
N LEU A 716 2.59 -18.32 15.72
CA LEU A 716 3.38 -19.53 15.54
C LEU A 716 3.72 -20.17 16.89
N GLY A 717 3.41 -21.47 17.02
CA GLY A 717 3.84 -22.34 18.10
C GLY A 717 2.72 -22.65 19.09
N ASN A 718 3.01 -23.07 20.33
CA ASN A 718 1.97 -23.65 21.21
C ASN A 718 1.52 -22.66 22.28
N ASP A 719 0.46 -21.92 21.99
CA ASP A 719 0.09 -20.73 22.73
C ASP A 719 -1.02 -20.98 23.76
N GLN A 720 -1.12 -20.05 24.70
CA GLN A 720 -2.14 -20.03 25.74
C GLN A 720 -2.86 -18.68 25.73
N LEU A 721 -4.08 -18.66 25.21
CA LEU A 721 -4.93 -17.48 25.11
C LEU A 721 -6.10 -17.59 26.09
N ASN A 722 -6.31 -16.53 26.85
CA ASN A 722 -7.40 -16.47 27.83
C ASN A 722 -8.11 -15.12 27.73
N GLY A 723 -9.33 -15.15 27.18
CA GLY A 723 -10.19 -14.01 26.84
C GLY A 723 -10.47 -13.14 28.05
N GLY A 724 -11.27 -13.65 28.98
CA GLY A 724 -11.62 -12.90 30.18
C GLY A 724 -13.13 -12.74 30.28
N ALA A 725 -13.59 -11.55 30.59
CA ALA A 725 -15.00 -11.22 30.55
C ALA A 725 -15.30 -10.33 29.34
N GLY A 726 -16.37 -10.63 28.62
CA GLY A 726 -16.87 -9.95 27.44
C GLY A 726 -16.68 -10.81 26.19
N ASN A 727 -16.95 -10.25 25.00
CA ASN A 727 -17.11 -11.05 23.78
C ASN A 727 -15.80 -11.08 22.99
N ASP A 728 -14.99 -12.10 23.23
CA ASP A 728 -13.60 -12.13 22.81
C ASP A 728 -13.41 -12.84 21.46
N ARG A 729 -12.31 -12.52 20.78
CA ARG A 729 -11.86 -13.19 19.56
C ARG A 729 -10.46 -13.74 19.73
N LEU A 730 -10.37 -15.06 19.83
CA LEU A 730 -9.12 -15.78 20.10
C LEU A 730 -8.74 -16.63 18.89
N PHE A 731 -7.52 -16.43 18.39
CA PHE A 731 -6.94 -17.17 17.27
C PHE A 731 -5.63 -17.83 17.72
N GLY A 732 -5.57 -19.16 17.73
CA GLY A 732 -4.36 -19.91 18.08
C GLY A 732 -3.30 -19.74 17.00
N GLY A 733 -3.57 -20.28 15.81
CA GLY A 733 -2.64 -20.24 14.69
C GLY A 733 -2.00 -21.62 14.48
N PRO A 734 -0.77 -21.69 13.95
CA PRO A 734 -0.09 -22.97 13.83
C PRO A 734 0.53 -23.48 15.14
N GLY A 735 0.01 -24.57 15.71
CA GLY A 735 0.63 -25.29 16.82
C GLY A 735 -0.34 -26.15 17.63
N ASN A 736 -0.12 -26.30 18.94
CA ASN A 736 -1.06 -27.03 19.81
C ASN A 736 -1.52 -26.10 20.92
N ASP A 737 -2.55 -25.34 20.61
CA ASP A 737 -2.92 -24.16 21.36
C ASP A 737 -3.96 -24.47 22.44
N ARG A 738 -4.04 -23.57 23.42
CA ARG A 738 -5.07 -23.59 24.46
C ARG A 738 -5.79 -22.25 24.47
N LEU A 739 -7.03 -22.26 24.02
CA LEU A 739 -7.90 -21.11 23.96
C LEU A 739 -9.02 -21.26 25.00
N ASN A 740 -9.26 -20.22 25.77
CA ASN A 740 -10.31 -20.17 26.78
C ASN A 740 -11.02 -18.82 26.72
N GLY A 741 -12.27 -18.79 26.24
CA GLY A 741 -13.07 -17.57 26.13
C GLY A 741 -13.45 -17.01 27.51
N GLN A 742 -13.81 -17.91 28.43
CA GLN A 742 -14.30 -17.64 29.78
C GLN A 742 -15.73 -17.13 29.82
N GLY A 743 -16.01 -15.83 29.68
CA GLY A 743 -17.36 -15.34 29.89
C GLY A 743 -17.76 -14.26 28.91
N GLY A 744 -18.75 -14.52 28.08
CA GLY A 744 -19.25 -13.66 27.01
C GLY A 744 -19.58 -14.53 25.79
N ASP A 745 -20.06 -13.92 24.71
CA ASP A 745 -20.32 -14.64 23.46
C ASP A 745 -19.03 -14.63 22.60
N ASP A 746 -18.19 -15.66 22.76
CA ASP A 746 -16.81 -15.66 22.25
C ASP A 746 -16.66 -16.30 20.86
N VAL A 747 -15.56 -15.99 20.18
CA VAL A 747 -15.13 -16.66 18.95
C VAL A 747 -13.73 -17.23 19.13
N LEU A 748 -13.62 -18.55 19.12
CA LEU A 748 -12.34 -19.26 19.26
C LEU A 748 -12.03 -20.05 17.98
N ARG A 749 -10.82 -19.84 17.46
CA ARG A 749 -10.28 -20.57 16.31
C ARG A 749 -8.93 -21.19 16.66
N GLY A 750 -8.84 -22.53 16.63
CA GLY A 750 -7.62 -23.28 16.94
C GLY A 750 -6.53 -23.03 15.91
N GLY A 751 -6.80 -23.36 14.66
CA GLY A 751 -5.86 -23.17 13.55
C GLY A 751 -5.32 -24.51 13.07
N THR A 752 -4.01 -24.70 13.02
CA THR A 752 -3.45 -26.01 12.65
C THR A 752 -2.82 -26.69 13.84
N GLY A 753 -3.11 -27.96 14.06
CA GLY A 753 -2.38 -28.85 14.97
C GLY A 753 -3.30 -29.60 15.91
N ARG A 754 -3.16 -29.45 17.23
CA ARG A 754 -4.02 -30.20 18.16
C ARG A 754 -4.39 -29.35 19.35
N ASP A 755 -5.51 -28.67 19.20
CA ASP A 755 -5.86 -27.55 20.05
C ASP A 755 -6.86 -27.94 21.14
N VAL A 756 -6.94 -27.09 22.16
CA VAL A 756 -7.92 -27.17 23.22
C VAL A 756 -8.70 -25.86 23.24
N LEU A 757 -9.97 -25.91 22.87
CA LEU A 757 -10.88 -24.78 22.89
C LEU A 757 -11.88 -24.95 24.04
N ARG A 758 -12.06 -23.90 24.83
CA ARG A 758 -13.08 -23.82 25.89
C ARG A 758 -13.87 -22.54 25.69
N GLY A 759 -15.16 -22.65 25.36
CA GLY A 759 -16.05 -21.50 25.21
C GLY A 759 -16.21 -20.79 26.55
N GLY A 760 -16.95 -21.43 27.46
CA GLY A 760 -17.12 -20.93 28.81
C GLY A 760 -18.58 -20.60 29.08
N VAL A 761 -18.88 -19.37 29.49
CA VAL A 761 -20.25 -18.90 29.73
C VAL A 761 -20.63 -17.97 28.61
N GLY A 762 -21.68 -18.29 27.86
CA GLY A 762 -22.19 -17.45 26.78
C GLY A 762 -22.55 -18.29 25.55
N ASN A 763 -22.80 -17.65 24.42
CA ASN A 763 -23.11 -18.34 23.17
C ASN A 763 -21.90 -18.30 22.25
N ASP A 764 -21.06 -19.33 22.36
CA ASP A 764 -19.73 -19.32 21.79
C ASP A 764 -19.69 -19.90 20.37
N ARG A 765 -18.69 -19.48 19.61
CA ARG A 765 -18.35 -20.02 18.29
C ARG A 765 -17.00 -20.68 18.36
N LEU A 766 -16.96 -22.00 18.20
CA LEU A 766 -15.78 -22.83 18.39
C LEU A 766 -15.41 -23.51 17.06
N ILE A 767 -14.19 -23.26 16.59
CA ILE A 767 -13.68 -23.75 15.31
C ILE A 767 -12.29 -24.36 15.53
N GLY A 768 -12.18 -25.69 15.57
CA GLY A 768 -10.87 -26.37 15.74
C GLY A 768 -9.92 -26.12 14.57
N GLU A 769 -10.47 -26.15 13.34
CA GLU A 769 -9.70 -26.12 12.09
C GLU A 769 -8.92 -27.40 11.82
N VAL A 770 -7.68 -27.35 11.33
CA VAL A 770 -6.97 -28.55 10.88
C VAL A 770 -6.33 -29.22 12.08
N GLY A 771 -6.87 -30.32 12.57
CA GLY A 771 -6.32 -30.93 13.76
C GLY A 771 -7.04 -32.16 14.25
N ASN A 772 -6.81 -32.53 15.51
CA ASN A 772 -7.73 -33.46 16.18
C ASN A 772 -8.03 -32.87 17.56
N ASP A 773 -8.95 -31.92 17.58
CA ASP A 773 -9.00 -30.95 18.65
C ASP A 773 -9.87 -31.42 19.80
N LEU A 774 -9.71 -30.77 20.95
CA LEU A 774 -10.59 -30.92 22.10
C LEU A 774 -11.38 -29.64 22.29
N ILE A 775 -12.69 -29.74 22.08
CA ILE A 775 -13.62 -28.63 22.25
C ILE A 775 -14.46 -28.90 23.51
N VAL A 776 -14.56 -27.90 24.37
CA VAL A 776 -15.46 -27.85 25.52
C VAL A 776 -16.38 -26.66 25.30
N THR A 777 -17.68 -26.89 25.15
CA THR A 777 -18.69 -25.86 24.86
C THR A 777 -18.85 -24.95 26.06
N GLY A 778 -19.40 -25.48 27.15
CA GLY A 778 -19.68 -24.73 28.37
C GLY A 778 -21.17 -24.40 28.50
N ASP A 779 -21.47 -23.33 29.24
CA ASP A 779 -22.83 -22.87 29.49
C ASP A 779 -23.30 -21.95 28.36
N GLY A 780 -24.42 -22.25 27.70
CA GLY A 780 -25.06 -21.37 26.72
C GLY A 780 -25.12 -22.00 25.33
N ARG A 781 -25.63 -21.27 24.33
CA ARG A 781 -25.96 -21.88 23.01
C ARG A 781 -24.78 -21.83 22.08
N ASP A 782 -24.00 -22.89 22.08
CA ASP A 782 -22.73 -22.89 21.39
C ASP A 782 -22.83 -23.41 19.95
N ARG A 783 -21.89 -22.96 19.13
CA ARG A 783 -21.77 -23.35 17.73
C ARG A 783 -20.41 -23.95 17.46
N ILE A 784 -20.39 -25.21 17.07
CA ILE A 784 -19.18 -25.93 16.71
C ILE A 784 -19.14 -26.06 15.19
N THR A 785 -18.11 -25.51 14.54
CA THR A 785 -17.98 -25.59 13.08
C THR A 785 -17.15 -26.79 12.67
N VAL A 786 -17.68 -27.59 11.73
CA VAL A 786 -16.98 -28.74 11.15
C VAL A 786 -16.90 -28.62 9.64
N ARG A 787 -15.74 -28.98 9.07
CA ARG A 787 -15.45 -28.98 7.63
C ARG A 787 -14.68 -30.26 7.27
N ARG A 788 -14.66 -30.61 5.98
CA ARG A 788 -13.82 -31.72 5.51
C ARG A 788 -12.34 -31.33 5.55
N GLY A 789 -11.47 -32.31 5.82
CA GLY A 789 -10.02 -32.12 5.91
C GLY A 789 -9.53 -31.57 7.25
N HIS A 790 -10.44 -31.33 8.20
CA HIS A 790 -10.15 -30.73 9.50
C HIS A 790 -9.81 -31.79 10.57
N GLY A 791 -9.92 -33.08 10.24
CA GLY A 791 -9.62 -34.18 11.15
C GLY A 791 -10.78 -34.54 12.08
N LEU A 792 -10.47 -35.25 13.17
CA LEU A 792 -11.47 -35.80 14.11
C LEU A 792 -11.43 -35.07 15.44
N ASP A 793 -12.36 -34.14 15.62
CA ASP A 793 -12.47 -33.36 16.84
C ASP A 793 -13.29 -34.08 17.91
N ARG A 794 -13.00 -33.77 19.18
CA ARG A 794 -13.67 -34.35 20.35
C ARG A 794 -14.37 -33.23 21.10
N VAL A 795 -15.68 -33.37 21.27
CA VAL A 795 -16.49 -32.36 21.97
C VAL A 795 -16.90 -32.90 23.33
N GLN A 796 -16.65 -32.13 24.38
CA GLN A 796 -17.19 -32.32 25.72
C GLN A 796 -18.30 -31.31 25.96
N ASP A 797 -19.24 -31.69 26.82
CA ASP A 797 -20.32 -30.83 27.31
C ASP A 797 -21.35 -30.39 26.26
N PHE A 798 -21.44 -31.11 25.14
CA PHE A 798 -22.45 -30.84 24.13
C PHE A 798 -23.87 -31.07 24.67
N GLU A 799 -24.68 -30.01 24.70
CA GLU A 799 -26.08 -30.02 25.13
C GLU A 799 -27.05 -30.12 23.94
N ASP A 800 -27.75 -31.26 23.83
CA ASP A 800 -28.71 -31.48 22.75
C ASP A 800 -29.88 -30.48 22.77
N GLY A 801 -30.28 -29.99 21.59
CA GLY A 801 -31.34 -28.99 21.45
C GLY A 801 -30.96 -27.57 21.87
N LEU A 802 -29.78 -27.37 22.48
CA LEU A 802 -29.26 -26.09 22.91
C LEU A 802 -28.06 -25.69 22.01
N ASP A 803 -27.07 -26.57 21.92
CA ASP A 803 -25.90 -26.41 21.04
C ASP A 803 -26.22 -26.75 19.59
N ARG A 804 -25.36 -26.27 18.69
CA ARG A 804 -25.47 -26.45 17.25
C ARG A 804 -24.13 -26.85 16.63
N ILE A 805 -24.20 -27.76 15.67
CA ILE A 805 -23.09 -28.16 14.81
C ILE A 805 -23.28 -27.47 13.45
N VAL A 806 -22.38 -26.57 13.11
CA VAL A 806 -22.37 -25.87 11.82
C VAL A 806 -21.65 -26.73 10.79
N LEU A 807 -22.34 -27.08 9.70
CA LEU A 807 -21.77 -27.90 8.63
C LEU A 807 -21.24 -27.02 7.49
N ALA A 808 -19.95 -26.67 7.55
CA ALA A 808 -19.32 -25.86 6.50
C ALA A 808 -19.01 -26.72 5.26
N GLY A 809 -19.86 -26.62 4.22
CA GLY A 809 -19.68 -27.33 2.94
C GLY A 809 -20.03 -28.82 2.99
N ILE A 810 -20.80 -29.27 3.99
CA ILE A 810 -21.26 -30.66 4.15
C ILE A 810 -22.78 -30.67 4.25
N ALA A 811 -23.47 -31.39 3.36
CA ALA A 811 -24.91 -31.53 3.48
C ALA A 811 -25.26 -32.54 4.58
N PHE A 812 -26.27 -32.25 5.41
CA PHE A 812 -26.72 -33.14 6.49
C PHE A 812 -26.98 -34.59 6.02
N GLY A 813 -27.54 -34.77 4.81
CA GLY A 813 -27.79 -36.09 4.23
C GLY A 813 -26.54 -36.91 3.91
N GLN A 814 -25.34 -36.32 3.99
CA GLN A 814 -24.05 -37.01 3.81
C GLN A 814 -23.50 -37.57 5.13
N LEU A 815 -24.14 -37.29 6.26
CA LEU A 815 -23.66 -37.68 7.58
C LEU A 815 -24.12 -39.10 7.98
N SER A 816 -23.24 -39.79 8.68
CA SER A 816 -23.48 -41.01 9.44
C SER A 816 -23.28 -40.70 10.91
N ILE A 817 -24.36 -40.80 11.68
CA ILE A 817 -24.38 -40.57 13.13
C ILE A 817 -24.52 -41.94 13.82
N ARG A 818 -23.51 -42.36 14.59
CA ARG A 818 -23.46 -43.71 15.17
C ARG A 818 -22.97 -43.68 16.62
N GLN A 819 -23.62 -44.45 17.47
CA GLN A 819 -23.15 -44.68 18.83
C GLN A 819 -21.81 -45.46 18.82
N GLN A 820 -20.83 -44.96 19.55
CA GLN A 820 -19.53 -45.61 19.77
C GLN A 820 -19.20 -45.62 21.27
N GLY A 821 -19.55 -46.71 21.96
CA GLY A 821 -19.45 -46.76 23.42
C GLY A 821 -20.40 -45.73 24.06
N ASN A 822 -19.87 -44.87 24.94
CA ASN A 822 -20.63 -43.78 25.57
C ASN A 822 -20.60 -42.47 24.75
N ASN A 823 -20.14 -42.51 23.51
CA ASN A 823 -19.95 -41.33 22.66
C ASN A 823 -20.73 -41.46 21.35
N VAL A 824 -20.92 -40.35 20.64
CA VAL A 824 -21.50 -40.33 19.29
C VAL A 824 -20.43 -39.95 18.28
N LEU A 825 -20.24 -40.80 17.26
CA LEU A 825 -19.38 -40.50 16.12
C LEU A 825 -20.23 -39.92 14.98
N ILE A 826 -19.85 -38.74 14.50
CA ILE A 826 -20.38 -38.09 13.30
C ILE A 826 -19.30 -38.18 12.21
N ALA A 827 -19.66 -38.73 11.07
CA ALA A 827 -18.74 -39.01 9.98
C ALA A 827 -19.42 -38.87 8.62
N THR A 828 -18.65 -38.65 7.55
CA THR A 828 -19.11 -38.88 6.17
C THR A 828 -18.74 -40.31 5.74
N ALA A 829 -18.96 -40.65 4.47
CA ALA A 829 -18.53 -41.94 3.93
C ALA A 829 -17.00 -42.15 4.00
N ASN A 830 -16.22 -41.07 3.90
CA ASN A 830 -14.78 -41.14 3.72
C ASN A 830 -13.97 -40.56 4.89
N GLU A 831 -14.63 -39.91 5.86
CA GLU A 831 -13.96 -39.12 6.88
C GLU A 831 -14.73 -39.12 8.20
N ARG A 832 -13.99 -39.16 9.32
CA ARG A 832 -14.54 -38.99 10.68
C ARG A 832 -14.36 -37.54 11.07
N LEU A 833 -15.44 -36.88 11.44
CA LEU A 833 -15.47 -35.42 11.65
C LEU A 833 -15.49 -35.07 13.14
N LEU A 834 -16.41 -35.67 13.89
CA LEU A 834 -16.67 -35.27 15.26
C LEU A 834 -16.96 -36.48 16.15
N LEU A 835 -16.45 -36.45 17.38
CA LEU A 835 -16.77 -37.41 18.44
C LEU A 835 -17.34 -36.66 19.65
N LEU A 836 -18.66 -36.66 19.79
CA LEU A 836 -19.36 -36.09 20.95
C LEU A 836 -19.22 -37.04 22.15
N LEU A 837 -18.63 -36.57 23.24
CA LEU A 837 -18.31 -37.38 24.41
C LEU A 837 -19.47 -37.37 25.41
N GLY A 838 -19.88 -38.56 25.89
CA GLY A 838 -20.96 -38.67 26.87
C GLY A 838 -22.39 -38.53 26.31
N THR A 839 -22.54 -38.22 25.02
CA THR A 839 -23.83 -38.05 24.36
C THR A 839 -24.41 -39.37 23.86
N ARG A 840 -25.74 -39.46 23.74
CA ARG A 840 -26.43 -40.63 23.13
C ARG A 840 -26.90 -40.28 21.73
N ALA A 841 -26.66 -41.18 20.77
CA ALA A 841 -26.95 -40.94 19.36
C ALA A 841 -28.45 -40.73 19.05
N GLN A 842 -29.35 -41.17 19.93
CA GLN A 842 -30.79 -40.97 19.80
C GLN A 842 -31.24 -39.54 20.15
N ASP A 843 -30.39 -38.78 20.86
CA ASP A 843 -30.68 -37.41 21.29
C ASP A 843 -30.22 -36.41 20.22
N ILE A 844 -29.37 -36.84 19.26
CA ILE A 844 -28.91 -36.03 18.13
C ILE A 844 -29.90 -36.12 16.96
N THR A 845 -30.46 -34.98 16.57
CA THR A 845 -31.44 -34.83 15.51
C THR A 845 -30.95 -33.87 14.43
N GLN A 846 -31.69 -33.75 13.31
CA GLN A 846 -31.36 -32.75 12.28
C GLN A 846 -31.42 -31.31 12.81
N ALA A 847 -32.19 -31.04 13.87
CA ALA A 847 -32.31 -29.69 14.43
C ALA A 847 -31.00 -29.21 15.08
N ASP A 848 -30.12 -30.13 15.48
CA ASP A 848 -28.81 -29.84 16.08
C ASP A 848 -27.76 -29.43 15.03
N PHE A 849 -28.13 -29.38 13.76
CA PHE A 849 -27.26 -28.99 12.65
C PHE A 849 -27.80 -27.75 11.95
N ILE A 850 -26.89 -26.87 11.55
CA ILE A 850 -27.18 -25.66 10.77
C ILE A 850 -26.30 -25.55 9.54
#